data_AF-A0A2D5ZB61-F1
#
_entry.id   AF-A0A2D5ZB61-F1
#
_cell.length_a   1.000
_cell.length_b   1.000
_cell.length_c   1.000
_cell.angle_alpha   90.00
_cell.angle_beta   90.00
_cell.angle_gamma   90.00
#
_symmetry.space_group_name_H-M   'P 1'
#
loop_
_entity.id
_entity.type
_entity.pdbx_description
1 polymer ?
#
loop_
_entity_poly.entity_id
_entity_poly.type
_entity_poly.pdbx_seq_one_letter_code
_entity_poly.pdbx_strand_id
1 'polypeptide(L)'
;MDVSFSGLEPADNGSPVPVVRELTTAARLTVHGTSAANAIALGPMLTASTAVIAVDGAPAIAFGGKTSATLDGGAGADAFDLELAGLPAGLTSIEVSGGAALDRLDVTTPGQNDVIYTPAGPSAATLDVSGDAEVTVDVDSVESLGYDGAGQTDTLDVVLGGADAHLQGDAATQSGGVVSLPSGGAGELAIDYAGVGSLAVTGGDTVQYDATGNVDDVALSGAGVLSVSNLLGVAHVVDLSDSDGLVLNLLGGSDALNIAPSALFPGGVLVLGGTPSIGSDAVTVQPANGAVTIDLATSRVTGVVAGPVDLAGIEHLVVDGNPGAADTFTVNGVGGDSSIHTLALNAGDEDALDLGLAEEASGLALSSTGALRSKIAAGEGATLNIDGLSDPAAALSLMIEGTDGADDVALDGAGVTINGRHTSLVGIGRVMLDTLGGADTVTVSAVGTFPGAVDLDTGDGDDRVEITYASDAPDTALLVDTGDHDAGDAVVVRGTPGDHRFEVANIAAPDDPTVVALLGDAGFDPQDVVQSTFGDATTTTANVETLQVLDGTRLDDDRNTVEQKKFEITDGDENRTMISTRGPGTVDVYLDLIDPAAASAIHSIMTEGTTSAKTRLDVKVRKARGSGVQPTIGSVSGAGLKSLKAKDSDLVEGIDLPDGLGQLDLHDIADGASIAAGGPSGLKSKVKANDIGAGVEIVLGGILQDLKVNAWGAGGSLVAKLVQRISAKAGFLADITATGADAKGIGVGSIKVTGDLTSQITARKIKSIGVKDGDAQLSVTTLARESELGRKKDVIGALSVVGGDLVDSEILMRQGTSLAKLTVKTGRGGGGRVVGLTMTGLLGRTAVDDQAGPVTLNGDAIVLV
;
A
#
# COMPACT_ATOMS: atom_id res chain seq x y z
N MET A 1 -39.78 -47.99 -46.84
CA MET A 1 -41.24 -48.21 -46.91
C MET A 1 -41.83 -46.85 -47.13
N ASP A 2 -42.56 -46.66 -48.22
CA ASP A 2 -43.19 -45.37 -48.49
C ASP A 2 -44.60 -45.39 -47.91
N VAL A 3 -44.79 -44.59 -46.87
CA VAL A 3 -46.09 -44.34 -46.25
C VAL A 3 -46.59 -43.01 -46.80
N SER A 4 -47.62 -43.07 -47.65
CA SER A 4 -48.35 -41.88 -48.08
C SER A 4 -49.73 -41.90 -47.43
N PHE A 5 -50.10 -40.80 -46.79
CA PHE A 5 -51.38 -40.64 -46.10
C PHE A 5 -52.51 -40.15 -47.03
N SER A 6 -52.28 -40.10 -48.34
CA SER A 6 -53.28 -39.67 -49.32
C SER A 6 -54.51 -40.60 -49.31
N GLY A 7 -55.67 -40.07 -48.89
CA GLY A 7 -56.96 -40.78 -48.95
C GLY A 7 -57.46 -41.40 -47.64
N LEU A 8 -56.84 -41.09 -46.50
CA LEU A 8 -57.38 -41.45 -45.18
C LEU A 8 -58.45 -40.43 -44.77
N GLU A 9 -59.68 -40.88 -44.54
CA GLU A 9 -60.73 -40.02 -43.99
C GLU A 9 -60.41 -39.73 -42.51
N PRO A 10 -60.65 -38.49 -42.02
CA PRO A 10 -60.46 -38.13 -40.62
C PRO A 10 -61.20 -39.12 -39.71
N ALA A 11 -60.52 -39.64 -38.68
CA ALA A 11 -61.16 -40.53 -37.72
C ALA A 11 -62.31 -39.80 -37.01
N ASP A 12 -63.49 -40.43 -36.97
CA ASP A 12 -64.63 -39.95 -36.18
C ASP A 12 -64.22 -39.96 -34.68
N ASN A 13 -64.36 -38.82 -34.01
CA ASN A 13 -63.76 -38.45 -32.70
C ASN A 13 -64.23 -39.29 -31.48
N GLY A 14 -64.73 -40.51 -31.65
CA GLY A 14 -65.45 -41.26 -30.62
C GLY A 14 -65.03 -42.71 -30.33
N SER A 15 -64.02 -43.28 -31.00
CA SER A 15 -63.55 -44.66 -30.71
C SER A 15 -62.03 -44.75 -30.57
N PRO A 16 -61.50 -45.57 -29.65
CA PRO A 16 -60.06 -45.83 -29.56
C PRO A 16 -59.59 -46.42 -30.89
N VAL A 17 -58.78 -45.63 -31.57
CA VAL A 17 -58.27 -45.94 -32.89
C VAL A 17 -57.27 -47.10 -32.78
N PRO A 18 -57.40 -48.17 -33.58
CA PRO A 18 -56.44 -49.25 -33.60
C PRO A 18 -55.10 -48.76 -34.16
N VAL A 19 -54.01 -48.94 -33.40
CA VAL A 19 -52.64 -48.74 -33.88
C VAL A 19 -52.36 -49.74 -35.00
N VAL A 20 -52.10 -49.25 -36.21
CA VAL A 20 -51.70 -50.09 -37.32
C VAL A 20 -50.25 -50.50 -37.09
N ARG A 21 -50.03 -51.80 -36.86
CA ARG A 21 -48.68 -52.36 -36.64
C ARG A 21 -48.03 -52.72 -37.96
N GLU A 22 -46.78 -52.28 -38.14
CA GLU A 22 -46.00 -52.57 -39.35
C GLU A 22 -45.72 -54.07 -39.56
N LEU A 23 -45.61 -54.50 -40.83
CA LEU A 23 -45.29 -55.87 -41.27
C LEU A 23 -44.09 -55.93 -42.25
N THR A 24 -43.33 -54.85 -42.46
CA THR A 24 -42.24 -54.80 -43.46
C THR A 24 -40.84 -54.90 -42.85
N THR A 25 -39.88 -55.48 -43.59
CA THR A 25 -38.46 -55.62 -43.20
C THR A 25 -37.56 -54.55 -43.83
N ALA A 26 -38.11 -53.51 -44.47
CA ALA A 26 -37.29 -52.45 -45.06
C ALA A 26 -36.56 -51.66 -43.96
N ALA A 27 -35.30 -51.29 -44.18
CA ALA A 27 -34.50 -50.56 -43.19
C ALA A 27 -34.87 -49.07 -43.05
N ARG A 28 -35.44 -48.45 -44.09
CA ARG A 28 -35.84 -47.03 -44.11
C ARG A 28 -37.35 -46.84 -44.03
N LEU A 29 -37.81 -45.89 -43.22
CA LEU A 29 -39.17 -45.34 -43.23
C LEU A 29 -39.20 -44.07 -44.09
N THR A 30 -40.20 -43.90 -44.94
CA THR A 30 -40.44 -42.66 -45.68
C THR A 30 -41.88 -42.23 -45.41
N VAL A 31 -42.08 -40.97 -45.03
CA VAL A 31 -43.39 -40.34 -44.84
C VAL A 31 -43.46 -39.12 -45.73
N HIS A 32 -44.49 -39.08 -46.58
CA HIS A 32 -44.79 -37.92 -47.40
C HIS A 32 -46.08 -37.28 -46.92
N GLY A 33 -46.01 -35.98 -46.64
CA GLY A 33 -47.12 -35.06 -46.54
C GLY A 33 -47.78 -34.84 -47.90
N THR A 34 -48.54 -33.77 -47.98
CA THR A 34 -49.42 -33.44 -49.10
C THR A 34 -49.02 -32.08 -49.68
N SER A 35 -49.93 -31.43 -50.39
CA SER A 35 -49.75 -30.04 -50.84
C SER A 35 -50.50 -29.05 -49.94
N ALA A 36 -50.95 -29.49 -48.77
CA ALA A 36 -51.60 -28.68 -47.75
C ALA A 36 -50.72 -28.70 -46.50
N ALA A 37 -50.91 -27.74 -45.60
CA ALA A 37 -50.23 -27.73 -44.30
C ALA A 37 -50.47 -29.05 -43.56
N ASN A 38 -49.37 -29.73 -43.20
CA ASN A 38 -49.34 -31.00 -42.51
C ASN A 38 -48.70 -30.87 -41.12
N ALA A 39 -49.23 -31.62 -40.14
CA ALA A 39 -48.61 -31.78 -38.83
C ALA A 39 -48.07 -33.22 -38.70
N ILE A 40 -46.76 -33.40 -38.77
CA ILE A 40 -46.08 -34.69 -38.76
C ILE A 40 -45.36 -34.87 -37.42
N ALA A 41 -45.82 -35.83 -36.61
CA ALA A 41 -45.23 -36.10 -35.30
C ALA A 41 -44.57 -37.48 -35.26
N LEU A 42 -43.33 -37.56 -34.78
CA LEU A 42 -42.57 -38.78 -34.54
C LEU A 42 -42.24 -38.86 -33.05
N GLY A 43 -42.56 -39.98 -32.40
CA GLY A 43 -42.23 -40.17 -30.98
C GLY A 43 -42.14 -41.63 -30.55
N PRO A 44 -41.79 -41.89 -29.29
CA PRO A 44 -41.72 -43.25 -28.75
C PRO A 44 -43.10 -43.91 -28.65
N MET A 45 -43.11 -45.24 -28.72
CA MET A 45 -44.22 -46.04 -28.21
C MET A 45 -43.86 -46.57 -26.82
N LEU A 46 -44.85 -46.98 -26.01
CA LEU A 46 -44.68 -47.56 -24.66
C LEU A 46 -43.71 -48.78 -24.56
N THR A 47 -43.17 -49.28 -25.66
CA THR A 47 -42.17 -50.35 -25.69
C THR A 47 -40.88 -49.87 -26.36
N ALA A 48 -39.73 -50.06 -25.71
CA ALA A 48 -38.40 -49.56 -26.07
C ALA A 48 -37.82 -50.03 -27.43
N SER A 49 -38.60 -50.71 -28.28
CA SER A 49 -38.17 -51.20 -29.59
C SER A 49 -39.03 -50.69 -30.75
N THR A 50 -39.94 -49.76 -30.47
CA THR A 50 -40.91 -49.25 -31.45
C THR A 50 -41.15 -47.76 -31.26
N ALA A 51 -41.22 -47.03 -32.37
CA ALA A 51 -41.68 -45.64 -32.44
C ALA A 51 -43.06 -45.57 -33.09
N VAL A 52 -43.71 -44.41 -32.98
CA VAL A 52 -44.96 -44.07 -33.66
C VAL A 52 -44.78 -42.84 -34.53
N ILE A 53 -45.47 -42.82 -35.66
CA ILE A 53 -45.58 -41.63 -36.51
C ILE A 53 -47.05 -41.30 -36.77
N ALA A 54 -47.41 -40.03 -36.66
CA ALA A 54 -48.75 -39.50 -36.93
C ALA A 54 -48.69 -38.33 -37.90
N VAL A 55 -49.73 -38.18 -38.73
CA VAL A 55 -49.87 -37.07 -39.69
C VAL A 55 -51.28 -36.51 -39.55
N ASP A 56 -51.43 -35.21 -39.32
CA ASP A 56 -52.71 -34.48 -39.24
C ASP A 56 -53.72 -35.05 -38.23
N GLY A 57 -53.23 -35.60 -37.11
CA GLY A 57 -54.08 -36.27 -36.11
C GLY A 57 -54.69 -37.59 -36.59
N ALA A 58 -54.25 -38.11 -37.74
CA ALA A 58 -54.59 -39.44 -38.21
C ALA A 58 -54.08 -40.52 -37.23
N PRO A 59 -54.64 -41.75 -37.28
CA PRO A 59 -54.15 -42.89 -36.51
C PRO A 59 -52.62 -43.04 -36.57
N ALA A 60 -51.95 -43.03 -35.42
CA ALA A 60 -50.51 -43.22 -35.36
C ALA A 60 -50.11 -44.63 -35.85
N ILE A 61 -49.03 -44.72 -36.63
CA ILE A 61 -48.47 -45.96 -37.16
C ILE A 61 -47.26 -46.35 -36.31
N ALA A 62 -47.31 -47.53 -35.70
CA ALA A 62 -46.19 -48.06 -34.94
C ALA A 62 -45.21 -48.83 -35.84
N PHE A 63 -43.92 -48.49 -35.75
CA PHE A 63 -42.84 -49.10 -36.54
C PHE A 63 -41.65 -49.49 -35.65
N GLY A 64 -40.80 -50.40 -36.14
CA GLY A 64 -39.60 -50.84 -35.43
C GLY A 64 -38.57 -51.48 -36.36
N GLY A 65 -37.32 -51.63 -35.89
CA GLY A 65 -36.23 -52.20 -36.67
C GLY A 65 -35.81 -51.37 -37.89
N LYS A 66 -36.13 -50.08 -37.90
CA LYS A 66 -35.66 -49.11 -38.90
C LYS A 66 -34.32 -48.54 -38.48
N THR A 67 -33.51 -48.21 -39.49
CA THR A 67 -32.21 -47.54 -39.31
C THR A 67 -32.22 -46.09 -39.75
N SER A 68 -33.17 -45.70 -40.62
CA SER A 68 -33.39 -44.31 -40.98
C SER A 68 -34.86 -43.98 -41.24
N ALA A 69 -35.21 -42.71 -41.10
CA ALA A 69 -36.51 -42.15 -41.45
C ALA A 69 -36.34 -40.93 -42.37
N THR A 70 -37.32 -40.69 -43.23
CA THR A 70 -37.42 -39.49 -44.06
C THR A 70 -38.83 -38.93 -43.94
N LEU A 71 -38.92 -37.67 -43.57
CA LEU A 71 -40.15 -36.92 -43.35
C LEU A 71 -40.17 -35.77 -44.35
N ASP A 72 -41.08 -35.82 -45.31
CA ASP A 72 -41.19 -34.85 -46.40
C ASP A 72 -42.55 -34.16 -46.29
N GLY A 73 -42.59 -32.87 -45.97
CA GLY A 73 -43.82 -32.08 -45.81
C GLY A 73 -44.55 -31.87 -47.13
N GLY A 74 -43.78 -31.68 -48.20
CA GLY A 74 -44.29 -31.47 -49.55
C GLY A 74 -44.48 -29.98 -49.86
N ALA A 75 -45.71 -29.55 -50.04
CA ALA A 75 -46.01 -28.13 -50.21
C ALA A 75 -47.04 -27.70 -49.17
N GLY A 76 -46.99 -26.45 -48.72
CA GLY A 76 -47.78 -26.03 -47.57
C GLY A 76 -46.86 -25.49 -46.49
N ALA A 77 -47.45 -25.04 -45.39
CA ALA A 77 -46.72 -24.63 -44.20
C ALA A 77 -46.84 -25.76 -43.18
N ASP A 78 -45.82 -26.60 -43.14
CA ASP A 78 -45.79 -27.88 -42.43
C ASP A 78 -45.11 -27.73 -41.06
N ALA A 79 -45.56 -28.55 -40.11
CA ALA A 79 -45.02 -28.60 -38.75
C ALA A 79 -44.56 -30.02 -38.43
N PHE A 80 -43.30 -30.15 -38.04
CA PHE A 80 -42.69 -31.40 -37.61
C PHE A 80 -42.43 -31.37 -36.11
N ASP A 81 -42.77 -32.44 -35.40
CA ASP A 81 -42.56 -32.60 -33.96
C ASP A 81 -41.85 -33.93 -33.70
N LEU A 82 -40.60 -33.90 -33.27
CA LEU A 82 -39.74 -35.07 -33.07
C LEU A 82 -39.38 -35.27 -31.60
N GLU A 83 -39.98 -36.27 -30.95
CA GLU A 83 -39.57 -36.73 -29.62
C GLU A 83 -38.56 -37.88 -29.77
N LEU A 84 -37.28 -37.60 -29.49
CA LEU A 84 -36.19 -38.55 -29.78
C LEU A 84 -35.96 -39.61 -28.70
N ALA A 85 -36.44 -39.40 -27.48
CA ALA A 85 -36.26 -40.40 -26.43
C ALA A 85 -37.08 -41.66 -26.68
N GLY A 86 -36.47 -42.80 -26.39
CA GLY A 86 -37.14 -44.09 -26.53
C GLY A 86 -37.43 -44.49 -27.99
N LEU A 87 -36.89 -43.76 -28.97
CA LEU A 87 -36.85 -44.23 -30.34
C LEU A 87 -36.10 -45.57 -30.42
N PRO A 88 -36.42 -46.43 -31.41
CA PRO A 88 -35.72 -47.70 -31.57
C PRO A 88 -34.22 -47.48 -31.71
N ALA A 89 -33.39 -48.12 -30.88
CA ALA A 89 -31.93 -47.94 -30.86
C ALA A 89 -31.20 -48.20 -32.20
N GLY A 90 -31.88 -48.77 -33.21
CA GLY A 90 -31.33 -48.91 -34.55
C GLY A 90 -31.52 -47.69 -35.44
N LEU A 91 -32.46 -46.79 -35.12
CA LEU A 91 -32.82 -45.61 -35.91
C LEU A 91 -31.83 -44.50 -35.59
N THR A 92 -30.83 -44.30 -36.44
CA THR A 92 -29.71 -43.39 -36.19
C THR A 92 -29.73 -42.14 -37.08
N SER A 93 -30.67 -42.04 -38.03
CA SER A 93 -30.74 -40.92 -38.97
C SER A 93 -32.19 -40.59 -39.34
N ILE A 94 -32.53 -39.31 -39.31
CA ILE A 94 -33.83 -38.76 -39.69
C ILE A 94 -33.57 -37.61 -40.68
N GLU A 95 -34.09 -37.73 -41.89
CA GLU A 95 -34.09 -36.66 -42.88
C GLU A 95 -35.43 -35.91 -42.79
N VAL A 96 -35.43 -34.60 -42.62
CA VAL A 96 -36.62 -33.73 -42.62
C VAL A 96 -36.54 -32.73 -43.77
N SER A 97 -37.56 -32.71 -44.62
CA SER A 97 -37.70 -31.74 -45.71
C SER A 97 -39.03 -31.01 -45.59
N GLY A 98 -39.02 -29.71 -45.32
CA GLY A 98 -40.25 -28.91 -45.25
C GLY A 98 -40.88 -28.71 -46.63
N GLY A 99 -40.03 -28.48 -47.63
CA GLY A 99 -40.42 -28.40 -49.03
C GLY A 99 -40.73 -26.97 -49.43
N ALA A 100 -42.00 -26.64 -49.68
CA ALA A 100 -42.39 -25.31 -50.15
C ALA A 100 -43.50 -24.68 -49.30
N ALA A 101 -43.16 -23.94 -48.24
CA ALA A 101 -43.66 -22.60 -47.95
C ALA A 101 -42.93 -22.02 -46.72
N LEU A 102 -43.55 -22.08 -45.54
CA LEU A 102 -42.97 -21.68 -44.25
C LEU A 102 -43.15 -22.86 -43.32
N ASP A 103 -42.08 -23.62 -43.13
CA ASP A 103 -42.08 -24.89 -42.44
C ASP A 103 -41.36 -24.77 -41.08
N ARG A 104 -41.78 -25.55 -40.09
CA ARG A 104 -41.21 -25.54 -38.73
C ARG A 104 -40.89 -26.96 -38.26
N LEU A 105 -39.73 -27.13 -37.65
CA LEU A 105 -39.31 -28.37 -36.99
C LEU A 105 -39.06 -28.10 -35.51
N ASP A 106 -39.72 -28.84 -34.63
CA ASP A 106 -39.45 -28.89 -33.20
C ASP A 106 -38.86 -30.26 -32.84
N VAL A 107 -37.74 -30.27 -32.10
CA VAL A 107 -37.05 -31.48 -31.63
C VAL A 107 -37.01 -31.49 -30.11
N THR A 108 -37.48 -32.55 -29.48
CA THR A 108 -37.47 -32.72 -28.03
C THR A 108 -36.67 -33.95 -27.61
N THR A 109 -35.79 -33.80 -26.63
CA THR A 109 -35.04 -34.91 -26.04
C THR A 109 -35.22 -34.91 -24.52
N PRO A 110 -35.98 -35.86 -23.94
CA PRO A 110 -35.99 -36.03 -22.50
C PRO A 110 -34.81 -36.91 -22.10
N GLY A 111 -33.93 -36.38 -21.25
CA GLY A 111 -32.69 -37.06 -20.88
C GLY A 111 -31.61 -36.04 -20.60
N GLN A 112 -30.38 -36.50 -20.40
CA GLN A 112 -29.22 -35.62 -20.53
C GLN A 112 -28.57 -35.93 -21.87
N ASN A 113 -28.53 -34.94 -22.76
CA ASN A 113 -28.07 -35.10 -24.12
C ASN A 113 -26.99 -34.07 -24.48
N ASP A 114 -26.06 -34.48 -25.33
CA ASP A 114 -25.10 -33.59 -25.98
C ASP A 114 -25.52 -33.45 -27.44
N VAL A 115 -25.79 -32.21 -27.86
CA VAL A 115 -26.34 -31.88 -29.18
C VAL A 115 -25.38 -30.99 -29.94
N ILE A 116 -25.05 -31.37 -31.17
CA ILE A 116 -24.24 -30.56 -32.07
C ILE A 116 -25.16 -30.02 -33.17
N TYR A 117 -25.29 -28.70 -33.25
CA TYR A 117 -25.99 -27.99 -34.30
C TYR A 117 -25.00 -27.43 -35.33
N THR A 118 -25.18 -27.80 -36.60
CA THR A 118 -24.38 -27.28 -37.71
C THR A 118 -25.31 -26.68 -38.77
N PRO A 119 -25.44 -25.35 -38.86
CA PRO A 119 -26.16 -24.72 -39.96
C PRO A 119 -25.47 -24.99 -41.30
N ALA A 120 -26.25 -25.20 -42.36
CA ALA A 120 -25.76 -25.48 -43.70
C ALA A 120 -26.29 -24.50 -44.77
N GLY A 121 -27.28 -23.67 -44.40
CA GLY A 121 -27.85 -22.62 -45.23
C GLY A 121 -29.10 -22.00 -44.59
N PRO A 122 -29.78 -21.06 -45.28
CA PRO A 122 -30.94 -20.32 -44.73
C PRO A 122 -32.12 -21.18 -44.28
N SER A 123 -32.27 -22.36 -44.86
CA SER A 123 -33.34 -23.31 -44.53
C SER A 123 -32.80 -24.73 -44.31
N ALA A 124 -31.51 -24.90 -44.00
CA ALA A 124 -30.88 -26.20 -43.89
C ALA A 124 -29.86 -26.27 -42.75
N ALA A 125 -29.82 -27.40 -42.04
CA ALA A 125 -28.90 -27.66 -40.95
C ALA A 125 -28.79 -29.17 -40.64
N THR A 126 -27.87 -29.53 -39.76
CA THR A 126 -27.81 -30.86 -39.13
C THR A 126 -27.83 -30.71 -37.61
N LEU A 127 -28.57 -31.58 -36.93
CA LEU A 127 -28.50 -31.76 -35.47
C LEU A 127 -28.00 -33.18 -35.19
N ASP A 128 -26.85 -33.31 -34.55
CA ASP A 128 -26.34 -34.60 -34.07
C ASP A 128 -26.60 -34.71 -32.57
N VAL A 129 -27.50 -35.62 -32.18
CA VAL A 129 -27.90 -35.82 -30.79
C VAL A 129 -27.23 -37.10 -30.27
N SER A 130 -26.53 -36.97 -29.15
CA SER A 130 -25.89 -38.07 -28.43
C SER A 130 -26.31 -38.12 -26.96
N GLY A 131 -26.12 -39.26 -26.29
CA GLY A 131 -26.57 -39.49 -24.91
C GLY A 131 -27.65 -40.57 -24.83
N ASP A 132 -28.85 -40.23 -24.37
CA ASP A 132 -29.99 -41.17 -24.27
C ASP A 132 -30.53 -41.62 -25.63
N ALA A 133 -30.25 -40.85 -26.69
CA ALA A 133 -30.48 -41.19 -28.08
C ALA A 133 -29.21 -40.86 -28.88
N GLU A 134 -28.85 -41.72 -29.83
CA GLU A 134 -27.80 -41.47 -30.83
C GLU A 134 -28.47 -41.33 -32.19
N VAL A 135 -28.81 -40.09 -32.57
CA VAL A 135 -29.59 -39.79 -33.79
C VAL A 135 -29.10 -38.50 -34.43
N THR A 136 -28.84 -38.57 -35.74
CA THR A 136 -28.60 -37.38 -36.57
C THR A 136 -29.90 -36.97 -37.29
N VAL A 137 -30.27 -35.69 -37.17
CA VAL A 137 -31.40 -35.08 -37.88
C VAL A 137 -30.87 -34.15 -38.96
N ASP A 138 -31.05 -34.53 -40.22
CA ASP A 138 -30.69 -33.72 -41.38
C ASP A 138 -31.91 -32.89 -41.82
N VAL A 139 -31.77 -31.56 -41.83
CA VAL A 139 -32.85 -30.61 -42.06
C VAL A 139 -32.63 -29.89 -43.39
N ASP A 140 -33.66 -29.86 -44.24
CA ASP A 140 -33.66 -29.13 -45.51
C ASP A 140 -35.00 -28.43 -45.75
N SER A 141 -34.97 -27.25 -46.36
CA SER A 141 -36.14 -26.43 -46.67
C SER A 141 -37.09 -26.24 -45.47
N VAL A 142 -36.55 -25.93 -44.29
CA VAL A 142 -37.29 -25.57 -43.06
C VAL A 142 -36.90 -24.16 -42.64
N GLU A 143 -37.87 -23.30 -42.27
CA GLU A 143 -37.62 -21.88 -41.95
C GLU A 143 -37.52 -21.60 -40.44
N SER A 144 -37.93 -22.54 -39.58
CA SER A 144 -37.84 -22.41 -38.13
C SER A 144 -37.49 -23.75 -37.49
N LEU A 145 -36.44 -23.75 -36.67
CA LEU A 145 -35.98 -24.93 -35.93
C LEU A 145 -36.01 -24.63 -34.43
N GLY A 146 -36.71 -25.48 -33.68
CA GLY A 146 -36.75 -25.48 -32.23
C GLY A 146 -36.10 -26.74 -31.65
N TYR A 147 -35.37 -26.57 -30.54
CA TYR A 147 -34.83 -27.66 -29.72
C TYR A 147 -35.31 -27.51 -28.27
N ASP A 148 -35.79 -28.58 -27.66
CA ASP A 148 -36.20 -28.60 -26.24
C ASP A 148 -35.55 -29.78 -25.52
N GLY A 149 -34.63 -29.50 -24.61
CA GLY A 149 -34.01 -30.47 -23.70
C GLY A 149 -34.92 -30.93 -22.55
N ALA A 150 -36.22 -30.58 -22.61
CA ALA A 150 -37.26 -30.94 -21.65
C ALA A 150 -36.93 -30.57 -20.19
N GLY A 151 -36.17 -29.48 -20.00
CA GLY A 151 -35.79 -28.94 -18.69
C GLY A 151 -34.67 -29.70 -17.98
N GLN A 152 -33.83 -30.43 -18.72
CA GLN A 152 -32.66 -31.14 -18.20
C GLN A 152 -31.37 -30.33 -18.41
N THR A 153 -30.21 -30.89 -18.04
CA THR A 153 -28.89 -30.24 -18.18
C THR A 153 -28.22 -30.64 -19.50
N ASP A 154 -28.90 -30.41 -20.61
CA ASP A 154 -28.37 -30.70 -21.94
C ASP A 154 -27.24 -29.75 -22.32
N THR A 155 -26.36 -30.21 -23.20
CA THR A 155 -25.36 -29.35 -23.83
C THR A 155 -25.70 -29.15 -25.30
N LEU A 156 -25.62 -27.90 -25.78
CA LEU A 156 -25.78 -27.55 -27.20
C LEU A 156 -24.49 -26.92 -27.70
N ASP A 157 -23.85 -27.52 -28.69
CA ASP A 157 -22.66 -26.99 -29.38
C ASP A 157 -23.07 -26.51 -30.78
N VAL A 158 -22.89 -25.21 -31.04
CA VAL A 158 -23.19 -24.58 -32.32
C VAL A 158 -21.91 -24.38 -33.12
N VAL A 159 -21.80 -25.08 -34.25
CA VAL A 159 -20.58 -25.10 -35.09
C VAL A 159 -20.77 -24.19 -36.30
N LEU A 160 -20.10 -23.04 -36.32
CA LEU A 160 -20.36 -21.95 -37.29
C LEU A 160 -19.44 -21.95 -38.52
N GLY A 161 -18.31 -22.66 -38.48
CA GLY A 161 -17.40 -22.76 -39.63
C GLY A 161 -16.79 -21.42 -40.12
N GLY A 162 -16.67 -20.43 -39.24
CA GLY A 162 -16.15 -19.09 -39.50
C GLY A 162 -17.22 -18.01 -39.74
N ALA A 163 -18.50 -18.32 -39.50
CA ALA A 163 -19.55 -17.30 -39.53
C ALA A 163 -19.60 -16.49 -38.22
N ASP A 164 -20.18 -15.29 -38.28
CA ASP A 164 -20.57 -14.55 -37.08
C ASP A 164 -21.83 -15.20 -36.48
N ALA A 165 -22.10 -14.98 -35.20
CA ALA A 165 -23.35 -15.42 -34.59
C ALA A 165 -23.99 -14.36 -33.71
N HIS A 166 -25.32 -14.35 -33.68
CA HIS A 166 -26.12 -13.56 -32.75
C HIS A 166 -26.87 -14.51 -31.81
N LEU A 167 -26.59 -14.36 -30.52
CA LEU A 167 -27.18 -15.12 -29.44
C LEU A 167 -28.09 -14.24 -28.61
N GLN A 168 -29.22 -14.81 -28.21
CA GLN A 168 -30.08 -14.27 -27.17
C GLN A 168 -30.36 -15.38 -26.17
N GLY A 169 -30.17 -15.12 -24.87
CA GLY A 169 -30.41 -16.10 -23.81
C GLY A 169 -31.33 -15.56 -22.71
N ASP A 170 -32.18 -16.44 -22.18
CA ASP A 170 -32.96 -16.22 -20.97
C ASP A 170 -32.50 -17.22 -19.90
N ALA A 171 -31.78 -16.71 -18.90
CA ALA A 171 -31.27 -17.49 -17.79
C ALA A 171 -32.36 -18.15 -16.94
N ALA A 172 -33.56 -17.54 -16.83
CA ALA A 172 -34.63 -18.08 -16.00
C ALA A 172 -35.20 -19.39 -16.56
N THR A 173 -35.19 -19.53 -17.88
CA THR A 173 -35.80 -20.65 -18.61
C THR A 173 -34.78 -21.54 -19.30
N GLN A 174 -33.48 -21.19 -19.27
CA GLN A 174 -32.43 -21.90 -20.00
C GLN A 174 -32.80 -22.05 -21.48
N SER A 175 -33.34 -20.97 -22.04
CA SER A 175 -33.83 -20.92 -23.41
C SER A 175 -33.22 -19.73 -24.14
N GLY A 176 -33.19 -19.79 -25.46
CA GLY A 176 -32.63 -18.71 -26.25
C GLY A 176 -32.74 -18.98 -27.73
N GLY A 177 -32.05 -18.17 -28.52
CA GLY A 177 -31.93 -18.33 -29.96
C GLY A 177 -30.49 -18.13 -30.41
N VAL A 178 -30.08 -18.86 -31.45
CA VAL A 178 -28.81 -18.66 -32.13
C VAL A 178 -29.07 -18.46 -33.62
N VAL A 179 -28.57 -17.35 -34.16
CA VAL A 179 -28.62 -17.02 -35.59
C VAL A 179 -27.18 -16.96 -36.12
N SER A 180 -26.87 -17.77 -37.14
CA SER A 180 -25.57 -17.71 -37.83
C SER A 180 -25.62 -16.72 -39.01
N LEU A 181 -24.59 -15.88 -39.10
CA LEU A 181 -24.47 -14.76 -40.03
C LEU A 181 -23.15 -14.88 -40.82
N PRO A 182 -23.09 -15.66 -41.91
CA PRO A 182 -21.89 -15.79 -42.72
C PRO A 182 -21.51 -14.46 -43.38
N SER A 183 -20.22 -14.15 -43.44
CA SER A 183 -19.69 -12.88 -43.96
C SER A 183 -20.22 -12.57 -45.37
N GLY A 184 -21.20 -11.67 -45.49
CA GLY A 184 -21.79 -11.26 -46.78
C GLY A 184 -22.87 -12.18 -47.37
N GLY A 185 -23.38 -13.16 -46.60
CA GLY A 185 -24.49 -14.04 -46.98
C GLY A 185 -25.85 -13.62 -46.44
N ALA A 186 -26.90 -14.34 -46.84
CA ALA A 186 -28.16 -14.36 -46.08
C ALA A 186 -27.92 -15.15 -44.78
N GLY A 187 -28.61 -14.79 -43.69
CA GLY A 187 -28.55 -15.56 -42.44
C GLY A 187 -28.88 -17.02 -42.67
N GLU A 188 -28.18 -17.90 -41.97
CA GLU A 188 -28.46 -19.34 -41.99
C GLU A 188 -29.66 -19.66 -41.10
N LEU A 189 -30.12 -20.91 -41.13
CA LEU A 189 -31.25 -21.36 -40.30
C LEU A 189 -30.94 -21.05 -38.83
N ALA A 190 -31.88 -20.36 -38.17
CA ALA A 190 -31.79 -20.08 -36.74
C ALA A 190 -32.26 -21.30 -35.94
N ILE A 191 -31.68 -21.51 -34.76
CA ILE A 191 -32.15 -22.49 -33.78
C ILE A 191 -32.65 -21.76 -32.53
N ASP A 192 -33.91 -21.96 -32.20
CA ASP A 192 -34.46 -21.63 -30.89
C ASP A 192 -34.26 -22.84 -29.97
N TYR A 193 -33.82 -22.64 -28.74
CA TYR A 193 -33.61 -23.72 -27.78
C TYR A 193 -34.29 -23.45 -26.44
N ALA A 194 -34.65 -24.51 -25.71
CA ALA A 194 -35.16 -24.47 -24.36
C ALA A 194 -34.61 -25.64 -23.54
N GLY A 195 -34.42 -25.44 -22.23
CA GLY A 195 -33.92 -26.49 -21.33
C GLY A 195 -32.48 -26.94 -21.65
N VAL A 196 -31.63 -26.01 -22.09
CA VAL A 196 -30.21 -26.29 -22.36
C VAL A 196 -29.36 -25.77 -21.20
N GLY A 197 -28.68 -26.68 -20.50
CA GLY A 197 -27.87 -26.35 -19.33
C GLY A 197 -26.56 -25.62 -19.66
N SER A 198 -25.99 -25.86 -20.84
CA SER A 198 -24.83 -25.11 -21.35
C SER A 198 -24.83 -25.02 -22.87
N LEU A 199 -24.54 -23.84 -23.38
CA LEU A 199 -24.34 -23.56 -24.80
C LEU A 199 -22.84 -23.43 -25.09
N ALA A 200 -22.36 -23.92 -26.23
CA ALA A 200 -21.03 -23.67 -26.75
C ALA A 200 -21.15 -23.14 -28.18
N VAL A 201 -20.26 -22.23 -28.56
CA VAL A 201 -20.16 -21.71 -29.93
C VAL A 201 -18.75 -21.95 -30.45
N THR A 202 -18.65 -22.82 -31.45
CA THR A 202 -17.37 -23.33 -31.96
C THR A 202 -17.09 -22.77 -33.35
N GLY A 203 -15.89 -22.17 -33.51
CA GLY A 203 -15.41 -21.65 -34.79
C GLY A 203 -16.18 -20.43 -35.31
N GLY A 204 -16.68 -19.57 -34.43
CA GLY A 204 -17.27 -18.28 -34.82
C GLY A 204 -16.21 -17.18 -34.99
N ASP A 205 -16.40 -16.27 -35.93
CA ASP A 205 -15.53 -15.08 -36.07
C ASP A 205 -15.89 -14.07 -34.97
N THR A 206 -17.01 -13.34 -35.11
CA THR A 206 -17.55 -12.46 -34.06
C THR A 206 -18.85 -13.03 -33.50
N VAL A 207 -18.94 -13.15 -32.17
CA VAL A 207 -20.17 -13.55 -31.49
C VAL A 207 -20.81 -12.35 -30.81
N GLN A 208 -22.05 -12.03 -31.14
CA GLN A 208 -22.87 -11.06 -30.41
C GLN A 208 -23.76 -11.80 -29.42
N TYR A 209 -23.75 -11.37 -28.16
CA TYR A 209 -24.67 -11.83 -27.12
C TYR A 209 -25.50 -10.66 -26.61
N ASP A 210 -26.82 -10.77 -26.72
CA ASP A 210 -27.76 -9.83 -26.10
C ASP A 210 -28.20 -10.37 -24.73
N ALA A 211 -27.97 -9.56 -23.69
CA ALA A 211 -28.52 -9.77 -22.35
C ALA A 211 -30.03 -9.43 -22.33
N THR A 212 -30.60 -9.21 -21.15
CA THR A 212 -32.01 -8.83 -21.01
C THR A 212 -32.16 -7.32 -20.87
N GLY A 213 -33.39 -6.81 -20.94
CA GLY A 213 -33.68 -5.40 -20.62
C GLY A 213 -33.90 -5.15 -19.11
N ASN A 214 -33.41 -6.04 -18.25
CA ASN A 214 -33.46 -5.91 -16.78
C ASN A 214 -32.03 -5.82 -16.24
N VAL A 215 -31.88 -5.68 -14.93
CA VAL A 215 -30.58 -5.77 -14.25
C VAL A 215 -30.01 -7.18 -14.40
N ASP A 216 -28.87 -7.26 -15.09
CA ASP A 216 -28.10 -8.48 -15.33
C ASP A 216 -26.72 -8.44 -14.63
N ASP A 217 -26.27 -9.60 -14.14
CA ASP A 217 -24.91 -9.81 -13.64
C ASP A 217 -24.20 -10.77 -14.60
N VAL A 218 -23.26 -10.20 -15.36
CA VAL A 218 -22.55 -10.83 -16.46
C VAL A 218 -21.09 -11.04 -16.06
N ALA A 219 -20.57 -12.25 -16.31
CA ALA A 219 -19.18 -12.57 -16.08
C ALA A 219 -18.57 -13.25 -17.31
N LEU A 220 -17.48 -12.69 -17.82
CA LEU A 220 -16.63 -13.29 -18.84
C LEU A 220 -15.35 -13.83 -18.17
N SER A 221 -15.23 -15.16 -18.12
CA SER A 221 -14.08 -15.81 -17.51
C SER A 221 -12.84 -15.79 -18.42
N GLY A 222 -11.65 -15.99 -17.82
CA GLY A 222 -10.40 -16.08 -18.58
C GLY A 222 -10.33 -17.26 -19.55
N ALA A 223 -11.22 -18.25 -19.38
CA ALA A 223 -11.38 -19.39 -20.27
C ALA A 223 -12.34 -19.13 -21.44
N GLY A 224 -12.91 -17.92 -21.57
CA GLY A 224 -13.85 -17.59 -22.65
C GLY A 224 -15.30 -18.02 -22.36
N VAL A 225 -15.61 -18.45 -21.14
CA VAL A 225 -16.98 -18.78 -20.74
C VAL A 225 -17.69 -17.52 -20.24
N LEU A 226 -18.81 -17.20 -20.88
CA LEU A 226 -19.75 -16.14 -20.51
C LEU A 226 -20.86 -16.72 -19.61
N SER A 227 -21.08 -16.09 -18.46
CA SER A 227 -22.20 -16.39 -17.56
C SER A 227 -23.07 -15.16 -17.43
N VAL A 228 -24.35 -15.27 -17.77
CA VAL A 228 -25.34 -14.19 -17.60
C VAL A 228 -26.35 -14.63 -16.58
N SER A 229 -26.39 -13.94 -15.45
CA SER A 229 -27.27 -14.28 -14.33
C SER A 229 -28.27 -13.17 -14.02
N ASN A 230 -29.48 -13.58 -13.68
CA ASN A 230 -30.51 -12.67 -13.22
C ASN A 230 -30.40 -12.43 -11.70
N LEU A 231 -31.21 -11.52 -11.16
CA LEU A 231 -31.25 -11.20 -9.72
C LEU A 231 -31.54 -12.40 -8.78
N LEU A 232 -32.04 -13.52 -9.30
CA LEU A 232 -32.28 -14.74 -8.53
C LEU A 232 -31.07 -15.70 -8.50
N GLY A 233 -29.97 -15.34 -9.18
CA GLY A 233 -28.74 -16.13 -9.26
C GLY A 233 -28.82 -17.33 -10.18
N VAL A 234 -29.83 -17.41 -11.04
CA VAL A 234 -29.90 -18.42 -12.12
C VAL A 234 -29.09 -17.88 -13.29
N ALA A 235 -28.13 -18.68 -13.77
CA ALA A 235 -27.20 -18.29 -14.83
C ALA A 235 -27.44 -19.08 -16.11
N HIS A 236 -27.36 -18.38 -17.24
CA HIS A 236 -27.16 -18.95 -18.56
C HIS A 236 -25.66 -18.96 -18.86
N VAL A 237 -25.11 -20.11 -19.27
CA VAL A 237 -23.67 -20.30 -19.48
C VAL A 237 -23.40 -20.60 -20.94
N VAL A 238 -22.52 -19.80 -21.55
CA VAL A 238 -22.09 -19.92 -22.94
C VAL A 238 -20.57 -20.03 -23.02
N ASP A 239 -20.05 -21.09 -23.61
CA ASP A 239 -18.63 -21.21 -23.94
C ASP A 239 -18.35 -20.54 -25.30
N LEU A 240 -17.51 -19.50 -25.26
CA LEU A 240 -17.10 -18.69 -26.42
C LEU A 240 -15.58 -18.79 -26.67
N SER A 241 -14.93 -19.81 -26.13
CA SER A 241 -13.46 -19.94 -26.12
C SER A 241 -12.84 -20.04 -27.52
N ASP A 242 -13.60 -20.47 -28.52
CA ASP A 242 -13.16 -20.63 -29.90
C ASP A 242 -13.53 -19.44 -30.81
N SER A 243 -13.96 -18.30 -30.25
CA SER A 243 -14.30 -17.08 -31.03
C SER A 243 -13.16 -16.06 -31.15
N ASP A 244 -13.12 -15.33 -32.27
CA ASP A 244 -12.12 -14.28 -32.53
C ASP A 244 -12.46 -12.95 -31.86
N GLY A 245 -13.74 -12.57 -31.87
CA GLY A 245 -14.26 -11.35 -31.25
C GLY A 245 -15.61 -11.54 -30.57
N LEU A 246 -15.94 -10.64 -29.66
CA LEU A 246 -17.17 -10.69 -28.87
C LEU A 246 -17.86 -9.32 -28.82
N VAL A 247 -19.16 -9.29 -29.02
CA VAL A 247 -20.03 -8.12 -28.77
C VAL A 247 -20.98 -8.47 -27.65
N LEU A 248 -20.83 -7.83 -26.49
CA LEU A 248 -21.75 -7.94 -25.36
C LEU A 248 -22.70 -6.75 -25.36
N ASN A 249 -23.98 -7.02 -25.56
CA ASN A 249 -25.01 -6.00 -25.54
C ASN A 249 -25.86 -6.17 -24.28
N LEU A 250 -25.62 -5.32 -23.28
CA LEU A 250 -26.31 -5.36 -21.99
C LEU A 250 -27.74 -4.79 -22.08
N LEU A 251 -28.08 -4.17 -23.21
CA LEU A 251 -29.38 -3.59 -23.55
C LEU A 251 -29.81 -2.44 -22.63
N GLY A 252 -30.38 -2.71 -21.48
CA GLY A 252 -30.87 -1.66 -20.60
C GLY A 252 -31.26 -2.24 -19.27
N GLY A 253 -31.13 -1.45 -18.23
CA GLY A 253 -31.02 -2.01 -16.89
C GLY A 253 -29.97 -1.23 -16.14
N SER A 254 -29.48 -1.79 -15.05
CA SER A 254 -28.29 -1.29 -14.37
C SER A 254 -27.39 -2.50 -14.21
N ASP A 255 -26.56 -2.73 -15.22
CA ASP A 255 -25.93 -4.03 -15.43
C ASP A 255 -24.53 -4.06 -14.85
N ALA A 256 -24.12 -5.22 -14.35
CA ALA A 256 -22.76 -5.45 -13.87
C ALA A 256 -22.07 -6.44 -14.80
N LEU A 257 -20.90 -6.07 -15.33
CA LEU A 257 -20.07 -6.93 -16.15
C LEU A 257 -18.70 -7.09 -15.53
N ASN A 258 -18.26 -8.32 -15.28
CA ASN A 258 -16.90 -8.63 -14.88
C ASN A 258 -16.15 -9.34 -16.01
N ILE A 259 -14.97 -8.83 -16.38
CA ILE A 259 -14.10 -9.40 -17.41
C ILE A 259 -12.77 -9.81 -16.77
N ALA A 260 -12.57 -11.13 -16.68
CA ALA A 260 -11.33 -11.72 -16.22
C ALA A 260 -10.23 -11.65 -17.30
N PRO A 261 -8.94 -11.68 -16.91
CA PRO A 261 -7.84 -11.63 -17.87
C PRO A 261 -7.85 -12.86 -18.77
N SER A 262 -7.63 -12.67 -20.07
CA SER A 262 -7.63 -13.77 -21.04
C SER A 262 -6.63 -13.56 -22.17
N ALA A 263 -6.17 -14.67 -22.76
CA ALA A 263 -5.43 -14.68 -24.03
C ALA A 263 -6.35 -14.91 -25.24
N LEU A 264 -7.66 -14.91 -25.02
CA LEU A 264 -8.70 -15.09 -26.05
C LEU A 264 -9.16 -13.73 -26.61
N PHE A 265 -10.02 -13.79 -27.62
CA PHE A 265 -10.61 -12.64 -28.30
C PHE A 265 -9.56 -11.67 -28.92
N PRO A 266 -8.69 -12.13 -29.83
CA PRO A 266 -7.71 -11.26 -30.49
C PRO A 266 -8.36 -10.16 -31.35
N GLY A 267 -9.59 -10.36 -31.82
CA GLY A 267 -10.43 -9.34 -32.47
C GLY A 267 -11.00 -8.29 -31.50
N GLY A 268 -10.94 -8.54 -30.19
CA GLY A 268 -11.39 -7.66 -29.12
C GLY A 268 -12.79 -7.99 -28.58
N VAL A 269 -13.19 -7.25 -27.55
CA VAL A 269 -14.51 -7.33 -26.91
C VAL A 269 -15.16 -5.94 -26.98
N LEU A 270 -16.33 -5.83 -27.59
CA LEU A 270 -17.15 -4.63 -27.58
C LEU A 270 -18.28 -4.78 -26.56
N VAL A 271 -18.38 -3.87 -25.60
CA VAL A 271 -19.45 -3.82 -24.61
C VAL A 271 -20.37 -2.64 -24.91
N LEU A 272 -21.66 -2.90 -25.04
CA LEU A 272 -22.71 -1.91 -25.20
C LEU A 272 -23.56 -1.89 -23.92
N GLY A 273 -23.40 -0.85 -23.10
CA GLY A 273 -24.13 -0.71 -21.82
C GLY A 273 -25.63 -0.53 -22.02
N GLY A 274 -26.02 0.28 -23.00
CA GLY A 274 -27.42 0.56 -23.27
C GLY A 274 -27.73 2.05 -23.35
N THR A 275 -28.96 2.41 -22.98
CA THR A 275 -29.33 3.83 -22.86
C THR A 275 -28.69 4.43 -21.61
N PRO A 276 -27.83 5.46 -21.75
CA PRO A 276 -27.10 5.99 -20.60
C PRO A 276 -28.06 6.56 -19.56
N SER A 277 -27.98 6.02 -18.36
CA SER A 277 -28.69 6.53 -17.19
C SER A 277 -27.65 6.65 -16.07
N ILE A 278 -27.61 7.79 -15.37
CA ILE A 278 -26.60 8.02 -14.33
C ILE A 278 -26.71 6.90 -13.28
N GLY A 279 -25.68 6.06 -13.17
CA GLY A 279 -25.66 4.96 -12.22
C GLY A 279 -26.01 3.58 -12.77
N SER A 280 -26.19 3.41 -14.10
CA SER A 280 -26.67 2.15 -14.67
C SER A 280 -25.59 1.09 -14.77
N ASP A 281 -24.64 1.26 -15.69
CA ASP A 281 -23.87 0.11 -16.17
C ASP A 281 -22.42 0.19 -15.67
N ALA A 282 -21.97 -0.92 -15.10
CA ALA A 282 -20.68 -1.06 -14.46
C ALA A 282 -19.88 -2.19 -15.08
N VAL A 283 -18.66 -1.88 -15.53
CA VAL A 283 -17.70 -2.88 -16.00
C VAL A 283 -16.53 -2.93 -15.02
N THR A 284 -16.21 -4.14 -14.56
CA THR A 284 -14.97 -4.45 -13.85
C THR A 284 -14.07 -5.25 -14.77
N VAL A 285 -12.81 -4.84 -14.92
CA VAL A 285 -11.81 -5.57 -15.69
C VAL A 285 -10.59 -5.88 -14.83
N GLN A 286 -9.97 -7.03 -15.08
CA GLN A 286 -8.74 -7.46 -14.40
C GLN A 286 -7.61 -7.62 -15.44
N PRO A 287 -6.44 -6.97 -15.26
CA PRO A 287 -5.37 -6.99 -16.25
C PRO A 287 -4.56 -8.28 -16.23
N ALA A 288 -4.12 -8.74 -17.40
CA ALA A 288 -3.45 -10.03 -17.54
C ALA A 288 -1.97 -10.04 -17.09
N ASN A 289 -1.26 -8.92 -17.25
CA ASN A 289 0.20 -8.82 -17.02
C ASN A 289 0.59 -7.60 -16.17
N GLY A 290 -0.33 -7.12 -15.35
CA GLY A 290 -0.20 -5.93 -14.51
C GLY A 290 -0.10 -4.59 -15.23
N ALA A 291 0.14 -4.54 -16.55
CA ALA A 291 0.01 -3.31 -17.33
C ALA A 291 -1.37 -3.21 -17.99
N VAL A 292 -2.04 -2.07 -17.82
CA VAL A 292 -3.34 -1.77 -18.44
C VAL A 292 -3.37 -0.34 -18.93
N THR A 293 -3.87 -0.12 -20.15
CA THR A 293 -4.07 1.22 -20.70
C THR A 293 -5.56 1.46 -20.92
N ILE A 294 -6.07 2.52 -20.30
CA ILE A 294 -7.43 3.02 -20.42
C ILE A 294 -7.35 4.29 -21.27
N ASP A 295 -8.13 4.39 -22.33
CA ASP A 295 -8.28 5.57 -23.15
C ASP A 295 -9.73 6.03 -23.06
N LEU A 296 -9.98 7.09 -22.29
CA LEU A 296 -11.33 7.58 -22.03
C LEU A 296 -11.93 8.29 -23.25
N ALA A 297 -11.11 8.91 -24.09
CA ALA A 297 -11.56 9.58 -25.31
C ALA A 297 -12.14 8.60 -26.34
N THR A 298 -11.62 7.38 -26.36
CA THR A 298 -12.17 6.28 -27.18
C THR A 298 -12.97 5.26 -26.37
N SER A 299 -13.08 5.45 -25.05
CA SER A 299 -13.68 4.53 -24.08
C SER A 299 -13.19 3.09 -24.27
N ARG A 300 -11.86 2.93 -24.37
CA ARG A 300 -11.18 1.67 -24.68
C ARG A 300 -10.25 1.27 -23.54
N VAL A 301 -10.20 -0.02 -23.22
CA VAL A 301 -9.23 -0.62 -22.31
C VAL A 301 -8.39 -1.67 -23.04
N THR A 302 -7.08 -1.70 -22.81
CA THR A 302 -6.16 -2.68 -23.39
C THR A 302 -5.31 -3.34 -22.30
N GLY A 303 -4.89 -4.59 -22.51
CA GLY A 303 -4.14 -5.38 -21.51
C GLY A 303 -5.01 -6.33 -20.66
N VAL A 304 -6.30 -6.46 -20.99
CA VAL A 304 -7.27 -7.34 -20.29
C VAL A 304 -7.42 -8.66 -21.06
N VAL A 305 -7.83 -8.59 -22.33
CA VAL A 305 -7.93 -9.73 -23.26
C VAL A 305 -6.85 -9.63 -24.35
N ALA A 306 -6.81 -10.56 -25.32
CA ALA A 306 -5.80 -10.51 -26.38
C ALA A 306 -5.96 -9.29 -27.31
N GLY A 307 -7.20 -8.89 -27.59
CA GLY A 307 -7.57 -7.64 -28.26
C GLY A 307 -7.93 -6.50 -27.30
N PRO A 308 -8.42 -5.36 -27.82
CA PRO A 308 -8.97 -4.27 -27.01
C PRO A 308 -10.34 -4.62 -26.41
N VAL A 309 -10.70 -3.96 -25.31
CA VAL A 309 -12.05 -3.92 -24.76
C VAL A 309 -12.64 -2.53 -25.01
N ASP A 310 -13.63 -2.43 -25.89
CA ASP A 310 -14.30 -1.18 -26.24
C ASP A 310 -15.60 -1.03 -25.43
N LEU A 311 -15.79 0.13 -24.81
CA LEU A 311 -16.89 0.39 -23.88
C LEU A 311 -17.76 1.52 -24.43
N ALA A 312 -18.97 1.18 -24.89
CA ALA A 312 -19.93 2.16 -25.38
C ALA A 312 -21.14 2.24 -24.45
N GLY A 313 -21.38 3.41 -23.87
CA GLY A 313 -22.51 3.61 -22.96
C GLY A 313 -22.31 2.97 -21.58
N ILE A 314 -21.06 2.75 -21.17
CA ILE A 314 -20.71 2.33 -19.81
C ILE A 314 -20.45 3.56 -18.95
N GLU A 315 -21.07 3.65 -17.77
CA GLU A 315 -20.89 4.78 -16.85
C GLU A 315 -19.84 4.55 -15.76
N HIS A 316 -19.67 3.30 -15.31
CA HIS A 316 -18.76 2.95 -14.23
C HIS A 316 -17.72 1.95 -14.72
N LEU A 317 -16.45 2.33 -14.69
CA LEU A 317 -15.34 1.42 -14.99
C LEU A 317 -14.52 1.19 -13.72
N VAL A 318 -14.33 -0.08 -13.37
CA VAL A 318 -13.40 -0.53 -12.34
C VAL A 318 -12.29 -1.31 -13.01
N VAL A 319 -11.04 -0.98 -12.70
CA VAL A 319 -9.87 -1.72 -13.14
C VAL A 319 -9.19 -2.28 -11.90
N ASP A 320 -9.27 -3.59 -11.73
CA ASP A 320 -8.87 -4.30 -10.52
C ASP A 320 -7.51 -4.98 -10.73
N GLY A 321 -6.47 -4.41 -10.12
CA GLY A 321 -5.08 -4.86 -10.18
C GLY A 321 -4.85 -6.26 -9.61
N ASN A 322 -3.68 -6.83 -9.90
CA ASN A 322 -3.31 -8.16 -9.42
C ASN A 322 -2.72 -8.06 -8.01
N PRO A 323 -3.36 -8.64 -6.98
CA PRO A 323 -2.84 -8.54 -5.62
C PRO A 323 -1.47 -9.22 -5.50
N GLY A 324 -0.44 -8.44 -5.16
CA GLY A 324 0.92 -8.92 -4.89
C GLY A 324 1.88 -8.91 -6.09
N ALA A 325 1.52 -8.21 -7.16
CA ALA A 325 2.39 -7.91 -8.28
C ALA A 325 2.22 -6.45 -8.68
N ALA A 326 3.34 -5.73 -8.84
CA ALA A 326 3.29 -4.34 -9.27
C ALA A 326 2.58 -4.20 -10.62
N ASP A 327 1.51 -3.40 -10.60
CA ASP A 327 0.69 -3.02 -11.72
C ASP A 327 1.09 -1.61 -12.23
N THR A 328 0.78 -1.35 -13.49
CA THR A 328 0.96 -0.07 -14.16
C THR A 328 -0.34 0.29 -14.88
N PHE A 329 -0.99 1.34 -14.41
CA PHE A 329 -2.19 1.89 -15.01
C PHE A 329 -1.81 3.12 -15.84
N THR A 330 -2.13 3.12 -17.13
CA THR A 330 -2.03 4.31 -17.98
C THR A 330 -3.44 4.76 -18.34
N VAL A 331 -3.83 5.98 -17.98
CA VAL A 331 -5.15 6.55 -18.33
C VAL A 331 -4.95 7.74 -19.25
N ASN A 332 -5.36 7.61 -20.50
CA ASN A 332 -5.34 8.65 -21.51
C ASN A 332 -6.72 9.29 -21.69
N GLY A 333 -6.74 10.51 -22.23
CA GLY A 333 -7.97 11.18 -22.63
C GLY A 333 -8.84 11.63 -21.45
N VAL A 334 -8.25 11.77 -20.26
CA VAL A 334 -8.95 12.26 -19.07
C VAL A 334 -9.52 13.65 -19.35
N GLY A 335 -10.83 13.80 -19.16
CA GLY A 335 -11.57 15.05 -19.43
C GLY A 335 -12.27 15.09 -20.79
N GLY A 336 -11.87 14.26 -21.75
CA GLY A 336 -12.56 14.15 -23.04
C GLY A 336 -13.99 13.61 -22.91
N ASP A 337 -14.79 13.78 -23.97
CA ASP A 337 -16.15 13.24 -24.03
C ASP A 337 -16.10 11.71 -23.91
N SER A 338 -16.52 11.18 -22.76
CA SER A 338 -16.65 9.74 -22.50
C SER A 338 -18.01 9.45 -21.88
N SER A 339 -18.54 8.24 -22.11
CA SER A 339 -19.68 7.76 -21.31
C SER A 339 -19.27 7.38 -19.89
N ILE A 340 -17.98 7.16 -19.64
CA ILE A 340 -17.44 6.75 -18.35
C ILE A 340 -17.43 7.96 -17.40
N HIS A 341 -18.29 7.92 -16.38
CA HIS A 341 -18.44 8.97 -15.39
C HIS A 341 -17.56 8.72 -14.16
N THR A 342 -17.35 7.45 -13.80
CA THR A 342 -16.45 7.08 -12.69
C THR A 342 -15.45 6.05 -13.15
N LEU A 343 -14.18 6.29 -12.85
CA LEU A 343 -13.10 5.33 -13.00
C LEU A 343 -12.55 4.99 -11.62
N ALA A 344 -12.63 3.72 -11.24
CA ALA A 344 -12.00 3.19 -10.04
C ALA A 344 -10.79 2.34 -10.41
N LEU A 345 -9.64 2.61 -9.83
CA LEU A 345 -8.41 1.84 -10.02
C LEU A 345 -8.03 1.18 -8.70
N ASN A 346 -8.15 -0.14 -8.61
CA ASN A 346 -7.68 -0.86 -7.43
C ASN A 346 -6.26 -1.33 -7.70
N ALA A 347 -5.31 -0.72 -7.00
CA ALA A 347 -3.90 -1.03 -7.07
C ALA A 347 -3.62 -2.36 -6.36
N GLY A 348 -4.11 -2.51 -5.13
CA GLY A 348 -3.86 -3.71 -4.34
C GLY A 348 -2.44 -3.79 -3.75
N ASP A 349 -1.43 -3.11 -4.32
CA ASP A 349 -0.10 -2.91 -3.72
C ASP A 349 0.59 -1.55 -4.06
N GLU A 350 1.92 -1.51 -4.31
CA GLU A 350 2.68 -0.28 -4.61
C GLU A 350 2.71 -0.06 -6.14
N ASP A 351 1.62 0.49 -6.65
CA ASP A 351 1.37 0.56 -8.10
C ASP A 351 1.64 1.94 -8.71
N ALA A 352 1.98 1.94 -10.00
CA ALA A 352 2.22 3.14 -10.77
C ALA A 352 0.96 3.57 -11.53
N LEU A 353 0.59 4.84 -11.43
CA LEU A 353 -0.46 5.46 -12.21
C LEU A 353 0.11 6.59 -13.08
N ASP A 354 -0.09 6.50 -14.38
CA ASP A 354 0.27 7.53 -15.37
C ASP A 354 -1.01 8.12 -15.98
N LEU A 355 -1.23 9.43 -15.82
CA LEU A 355 -2.42 10.13 -16.29
C LEU A 355 -2.07 11.10 -17.43
N GLY A 356 -2.64 10.85 -18.61
CA GLY A 356 -2.64 11.75 -19.77
C GLY A 356 -3.97 12.52 -19.89
N LEU A 357 -3.92 13.84 -19.71
CA LEU A 357 -5.08 14.75 -19.74
C LEU A 357 -5.40 15.23 -21.18
N ALA A 358 -6.68 15.48 -21.49
CA ALA A 358 -7.15 16.09 -22.75
C ALA A 358 -7.44 17.61 -22.61
N GLU A 359 -7.39 18.35 -23.73
CA GLU A 359 -7.38 19.83 -23.78
C GLU A 359 -8.61 20.56 -23.21
N GLU A 360 -9.76 19.89 -23.05
CA GLU A 360 -11.03 20.49 -22.60
C GLU A 360 -11.75 19.49 -21.68
N ALA A 361 -11.77 19.70 -20.35
CA ALA A 361 -12.26 18.69 -19.41
C ALA A 361 -13.68 18.92 -18.86
N SER A 362 -14.44 17.83 -18.75
CA SER A 362 -15.59 17.69 -17.84
C SER A 362 -15.29 16.68 -16.70
N GLY A 363 -16.02 16.78 -15.59
CA GLY A 363 -15.67 16.15 -14.31
C GLY A 363 -15.70 14.62 -14.28
N LEU A 364 -14.53 13.99 -14.41
CA LEU A 364 -14.29 12.58 -14.07
C LEU A 364 -14.02 12.45 -12.57
N ALA A 365 -14.70 11.52 -11.88
CA ALA A 365 -14.33 11.11 -10.53
C ALA A 365 -13.36 9.94 -10.60
N LEU A 366 -12.10 10.15 -10.17
CA LEU A 366 -11.11 9.09 -10.01
C LEU A 366 -11.07 8.66 -8.56
N SER A 367 -11.20 7.35 -8.31
CA SER A 367 -11.01 6.77 -6.97
C SER A 367 -10.01 5.63 -7.03
N SER A 368 -9.22 5.46 -5.99
CA SER A 368 -8.31 4.32 -5.90
C SER A 368 -8.26 3.74 -4.50
N THR A 369 -7.97 2.44 -4.43
CA THR A 369 -7.70 1.73 -3.18
C THR A 369 -6.27 1.16 -3.24
N GLY A 370 -5.40 1.62 -2.33
CA GLY A 370 -3.97 1.24 -2.30
C GLY A 370 -3.02 2.44 -2.33
N ALA A 371 -1.71 2.18 -2.14
CA ALA A 371 -0.68 3.22 -2.18
C ALA A 371 -0.25 3.48 -3.63
N LEU A 372 -0.92 4.42 -4.31
CA LEU A 372 -0.53 4.81 -5.67
C LEU A 372 0.64 5.80 -5.65
N ARG A 373 1.59 5.60 -6.58
CA ARG A 373 2.46 6.66 -7.07
C ARG A 373 1.85 7.20 -8.36
N SER A 374 1.17 8.33 -8.27
CA SER A 374 0.58 8.99 -9.44
C SER A 374 1.59 9.96 -10.05
N LYS A 375 1.85 9.83 -11.35
CA LYS A 375 2.50 10.82 -12.20
C LYS A 375 1.40 11.50 -13.02
N ILE A 376 1.27 12.81 -12.88
CA ILE A 376 0.35 13.64 -13.67
C ILE A 376 1.20 14.50 -14.59
N ALA A 377 1.16 14.22 -15.90
CA ALA A 377 1.81 15.07 -16.89
C ALA A 377 0.87 16.22 -17.30
N ALA A 378 1.32 17.47 -17.20
CA ALA A 378 0.49 18.64 -17.46
C ALA A 378 0.17 18.84 -18.97
N GLY A 379 -1.03 18.45 -19.43
CA GLY A 379 -1.65 18.89 -20.71
C GLY A 379 -2.83 19.88 -20.54
N GLU A 380 -2.87 21.00 -21.28
CA GLU A 380 -3.77 22.18 -21.10
C GLU A 380 -5.23 21.83 -20.69
N GLY A 381 -5.85 22.58 -19.77
CA GLY A 381 -7.33 22.63 -19.59
C GLY A 381 -8.07 21.72 -18.58
N ALA A 382 -7.49 20.68 -17.98
CA ALA A 382 -8.25 19.74 -17.11
C ALA A 382 -8.24 20.01 -15.59
N THR A 383 -9.36 19.70 -14.90
CA THR A 383 -9.46 19.64 -13.42
C THR A 383 -9.52 18.16 -12.99
N LEU A 384 -8.64 17.72 -12.09
CA LEU A 384 -8.59 16.34 -11.60
C LEU A 384 -9.06 16.26 -10.14
N ASN A 385 -10.16 15.54 -9.89
CA ASN A 385 -10.63 15.25 -8.54
C ASN A 385 -10.29 13.80 -8.18
N ILE A 386 -9.29 13.60 -7.30
CA ILE A 386 -8.95 12.30 -6.73
C ILE A 386 -9.69 12.22 -5.39
N ASP A 387 -10.77 11.43 -5.32
CA ASP A 387 -11.57 11.23 -4.10
C ASP A 387 -11.50 9.75 -3.67
N GLY A 388 -11.55 9.46 -2.36
CA GLY A 388 -11.63 8.08 -1.84
C GLY A 388 -10.34 7.45 -1.30
N LEU A 389 -9.22 8.19 -1.23
CA LEU A 389 -7.96 7.72 -0.62
C LEU A 389 -8.07 7.69 0.92
N SER A 390 -8.74 6.67 1.46
CA SER A 390 -9.23 6.64 2.84
C SER A 390 -8.35 5.92 3.87
N ASP A 391 -7.07 5.63 3.57
CA ASP A 391 -6.14 5.11 4.59
C ASP A 391 -5.28 6.22 5.21
N PRO A 392 -5.64 6.73 6.41
CA PRO A 392 -4.88 7.78 7.09
C PRO A 392 -3.52 7.30 7.65
N ALA A 393 -3.14 6.03 7.49
CA ALA A 393 -1.92 5.47 8.08
C ALA A 393 -0.70 5.40 7.14
N ALA A 394 -0.89 5.52 5.82
CA ALA A 394 0.20 5.58 4.85
C ALA A 394 0.25 6.98 4.23
N ALA A 395 1.38 7.69 4.35
CA ALA A 395 1.56 8.99 3.72
C ALA A 395 1.57 8.85 2.19
N LEU A 396 0.39 8.99 1.56
CA LEU A 396 0.25 9.00 0.11
C LEU A 396 1.10 10.12 -0.48
N SER A 397 1.92 9.77 -1.46
CA SER A 397 2.81 10.71 -2.17
C SER A 397 2.26 10.97 -3.56
N LEU A 398 1.92 12.22 -3.87
CA LEU A 398 1.47 12.67 -5.19
C LEU A 398 2.65 13.35 -5.91
N MET A 399 3.01 12.89 -7.11
CA MET A 399 3.97 13.59 -7.97
C MET A 399 3.23 14.37 -9.06
N ILE A 400 3.52 15.67 -9.17
CA ILE A 400 2.95 16.56 -10.17
C ILE A 400 4.10 17.14 -10.97
N GLU A 401 4.09 16.94 -12.29
CA GLU A 401 5.10 17.50 -13.19
C GLU A 401 4.51 18.68 -13.99
N GLY A 402 5.28 19.75 -14.11
CA GLY A 402 5.04 20.90 -14.97
C GLY A 402 5.42 20.64 -16.43
N THR A 403 5.88 21.67 -17.13
CA THR A 403 6.31 21.59 -18.54
C THR A 403 7.73 22.14 -18.69
N ASP A 404 8.43 21.86 -19.80
CA ASP A 404 9.74 22.50 -20.09
C ASP A 404 9.63 24.03 -20.42
N GLY A 405 8.52 24.67 -20.09
CA GLY A 405 8.30 26.10 -20.29
C GLY A 405 7.62 26.74 -19.07
N ALA A 406 7.56 28.07 -19.05
CA ALA A 406 7.11 28.82 -17.87
C ALA A 406 5.75 28.36 -17.30
N ASP A 407 5.78 27.93 -16.04
CA ASP A 407 4.63 27.42 -15.28
C ASP A 407 4.17 28.42 -14.20
N ASP A 408 2.85 28.65 -14.08
CA ASP A 408 2.23 29.38 -12.97
C ASP A 408 1.55 28.40 -12.01
N VAL A 409 2.20 28.12 -10.89
CA VAL A 409 1.79 27.13 -9.90
C VAL A 409 1.24 27.81 -8.64
N ALA A 410 0.09 27.36 -8.16
CA ALA A 410 -0.49 27.75 -6.88
C ALA A 410 -0.87 26.49 -6.07
N LEU A 411 -0.13 26.19 -5.02
CA LEU A 411 -0.37 25.10 -4.08
C LEU A 411 -1.00 25.63 -2.80
N ASP A 412 -2.17 25.15 -2.41
CA ASP A 412 -2.84 25.50 -1.16
C ASP A 412 -3.52 24.29 -0.50
N GLY A 413 -4.27 24.51 0.59
CA GLY A 413 -5.00 23.44 1.28
C GLY A 413 -6.18 22.85 0.51
N ALA A 414 -6.62 23.49 -0.59
CA ALA A 414 -7.64 22.95 -1.48
C ALA A 414 -7.01 22.05 -2.56
N GLY A 415 -5.82 22.39 -3.04
CA GLY A 415 -5.15 21.64 -4.10
C GLY A 415 -3.85 22.25 -4.64
N VAL A 416 -3.31 21.67 -5.71
CA VAL A 416 -2.29 22.29 -6.58
C VAL A 416 -2.94 22.78 -7.86
N THR A 417 -2.67 24.02 -8.24
CA THR A 417 -3.10 24.60 -9.51
C THR A 417 -1.88 24.87 -10.38
N ILE A 418 -1.74 24.28 -11.57
CA ILE A 418 -0.64 24.57 -12.52
C ILE A 418 -1.23 25.12 -13.80
N ASN A 419 -0.81 26.30 -14.26
CA ASN A 419 -1.29 26.94 -15.48
C ASN A 419 -2.83 27.01 -15.55
N GLY A 420 -3.46 27.34 -14.42
CA GLY A 420 -4.92 27.43 -14.27
C GLY A 420 -5.66 26.11 -14.01
N ARG A 421 -4.95 24.96 -13.91
CA ARG A 421 -5.54 23.63 -13.72
C ARG A 421 -5.40 23.11 -12.31
N HIS A 422 -6.51 22.76 -11.66
CA HIS A 422 -6.56 22.41 -10.25
C HIS A 422 -6.62 20.88 -10.00
N THR A 423 -5.81 20.40 -9.05
CA THR A 423 -5.77 19.03 -8.53
C THR A 423 -6.02 19.06 -7.03
N SER A 424 -7.06 18.40 -6.53
CA SER A 424 -7.36 18.42 -5.08
C SER A 424 -6.36 17.57 -4.27
N LEU A 425 -6.02 18.03 -3.06
CA LEU A 425 -5.06 17.37 -2.16
C LEU A 425 -5.71 16.67 -0.95
N VAL A 426 -7.03 16.47 -0.96
CA VAL A 426 -7.74 15.80 0.13
C VAL A 426 -7.18 14.38 0.33
N GLY A 427 -6.62 14.09 1.51
CA GLY A 427 -6.04 12.79 1.86
C GLY A 427 -4.58 12.57 1.44
N ILE A 428 -3.94 13.55 0.79
CA ILE A 428 -2.53 13.45 0.37
C ILE A 428 -1.59 13.83 1.52
N GLY A 429 -0.68 12.91 1.89
CA GLY A 429 0.28 13.11 2.98
C GLY A 429 1.57 13.81 2.55
N ARG A 430 2.01 13.59 1.30
CA ARG A 430 3.17 14.23 0.68
C ARG A 430 2.86 14.66 -0.75
N VAL A 431 3.30 15.86 -1.13
CA VAL A 431 3.30 16.33 -2.53
C VAL A 431 4.75 16.42 -2.99
N MET A 432 5.03 15.95 -4.20
CA MET A 432 6.25 16.19 -4.96
C MET A 432 5.83 16.98 -6.19
N LEU A 433 6.35 18.18 -6.35
CA LEU A 433 6.02 19.10 -7.42
C LEU A 433 7.33 19.40 -8.16
N ASP A 434 7.39 19.08 -9.45
CA ASP A 434 8.55 19.26 -10.31
C ASP A 434 8.13 20.09 -11.52
N THR A 435 8.52 21.36 -11.64
CA THR A 435 8.14 22.20 -12.80
C THR A 435 9.05 22.02 -14.01
N LEU A 436 10.05 21.11 -13.94
CA LEU A 436 10.99 20.74 -15.00
C LEU A 436 11.94 21.85 -15.48
N GLY A 437 11.44 22.90 -16.10
CA GLY A 437 12.29 24.02 -16.50
C GLY A 437 11.48 25.08 -17.20
N GLY A 438 11.96 26.32 -17.26
CA GLY A 438 11.11 27.42 -17.66
C GLY A 438 11.52 28.72 -16.99
N ALA A 439 10.53 29.45 -16.51
CA ALA A 439 10.72 30.66 -15.71
C ALA A 439 9.47 30.73 -14.87
N ASP A 440 9.48 29.92 -13.82
CA ASP A 440 8.29 29.42 -13.18
C ASP A 440 7.89 30.33 -12.03
N THR A 441 6.61 30.37 -11.72
CA THR A 441 6.09 31.12 -10.56
C THR A 441 5.31 30.16 -9.68
N VAL A 442 5.85 29.82 -8.52
CA VAL A 442 5.24 28.87 -7.58
C VAL A 442 4.78 29.57 -6.33
N THR A 443 3.47 29.70 -6.12
CA THR A 443 2.88 30.23 -4.89
C THR A 443 2.41 29.09 -3.99
N VAL A 444 2.95 28.98 -2.77
CA VAL A 444 2.52 27.99 -1.77
C VAL A 444 1.76 28.69 -0.64
N SER A 445 0.53 28.28 -0.34
CA SER A 445 -0.29 28.81 0.73
C SER A 445 -0.67 27.69 1.71
N ALA A 446 0.18 27.48 2.71
CA ALA A 446 -0.02 26.48 3.74
C ALA A 446 -1.06 26.97 4.78
N VAL A 447 -2.34 26.88 4.42
CA VAL A 447 -3.49 27.28 5.25
C VAL A 447 -4.50 26.12 5.34
N GLY A 448 -5.01 25.85 6.55
CA GLY A 448 -6.02 24.81 6.75
C GLY A 448 -5.44 23.39 6.68
N THR A 449 -6.18 22.46 6.08
CA THR A 449 -5.69 21.09 5.83
C THR A 449 -4.68 21.13 4.69
N PHE A 450 -3.41 20.93 5.01
CA PHE A 450 -2.29 20.97 4.06
C PHE A 450 -1.50 19.65 4.14
N PRO A 451 -0.83 19.19 3.06
CA PRO A 451 -0.01 17.98 3.12
C PRO A 451 1.05 18.04 4.22
N GLY A 452 1.38 16.89 4.84
CA GLY A 452 2.41 16.82 5.88
C GLY A 452 3.84 17.03 5.35
N ALA A 453 4.06 16.83 4.05
CA ALA A 453 5.31 17.17 3.38
C ALA A 453 5.06 17.68 1.95
N VAL A 454 5.87 18.62 1.50
CA VAL A 454 5.91 19.12 0.13
C VAL A 454 7.38 19.16 -0.31
N ASP A 455 7.65 18.56 -1.45
CA ASP A 455 8.94 18.57 -2.13
C ASP A 455 8.74 19.35 -3.42
N LEU A 456 9.38 20.49 -3.57
CA LEU A 456 9.25 21.38 -4.71
C LEU A 456 10.58 21.43 -5.44
N ASP A 457 10.60 21.08 -6.71
CA ASP A 457 11.71 21.27 -7.65
C ASP A 457 11.21 22.18 -8.77
N THR A 458 11.85 23.32 -9.01
CA THR A 458 11.47 24.19 -10.14
C THR A 458 12.27 23.96 -11.42
N GLY A 459 13.33 23.14 -11.35
CA GLY A 459 14.13 22.82 -12.52
C GLY A 459 14.96 23.98 -13.06
N ASP A 460 15.27 23.97 -14.36
CA ASP A 460 16.15 24.99 -14.98
C ASP A 460 15.41 26.30 -15.27
N GLY A 461 15.93 27.47 -14.89
CA GLY A 461 15.40 28.76 -15.36
C GLY A 461 15.49 29.91 -14.36
N ASP A 462 14.77 31.01 -14.64
CA ASP A 462 14.64 32.16 -13.71
C ASP A 462 13.32 32.03 -12.94
N ASP A 463 13.35 31.37 -11.79
CA ASP A 463 12.15 30.94 -11.08
C ASP A 463 11.77 31.85 -9.91
N ARG A 464 10.49 31.84 -9.54
CA ARG A 464 9.95 32.61 -8.42
C ARG A 464 9.06 31.76 -7.54
N VAL A 465 9.52 31.43 -6.35
CA VAL A 465 8.75 30.71 -5.33
C VAL A 465 8.25 31.68 -4.25
N GLU A 466 6.95 31.76 -3.97
CA GLU A 466 6.35 32.56 -2.91
C GLU A 466 5.54 31.69 -1.93
N ILE A 467 6.06 31.46 -0.74
CA ILE A 467 5.46 30.60 0.30
C ILE A 467 4.79 31.48 1.36
N THR A 468 3.58 31.14 1.77
CA THR A 468 2.81 31.81 2.82
C THR A 468 2.30 30.80 3.85
N TYR A 469 2.79 30.87 5.08
CA TYR A 469 2.32 30.10 6.23
C TYR A 469 1.30 30.91 7.06
N ALA A 470 0.11 30.34 7.29
CA ALA A 470 -0.84 30.88 8.29
C ALA A 470 -0.45 30.46 9.72
N SER A 471 -1.06 31.12 10.72
CA SER A 471 -0.74 30.96 12.16
C SER A 471 -1.17 29.63 12.77
N ASP A 472 -1.86 28.81 11.98
CA ASP A 472 -2.42 27.52 12.30
C ASP A 472 -2.01 26.46 11.26
N ALA A 473 -0.91 26.69 10.52
CA ALA A 473 -0.44 25.71 9.56
C ALA A 473 -0.01 24.41 10.30
N PRO A 474 -0.40 23.24 9.77
CA PRO A 474 0.06 21.96 10.31
C PRO A 474 1.57 21.82 10.16
N ASP A 475 2.21 20.96 10.98
CA ASP A 475 3.63 20.59 10.90
C ASP A 475 3.97 20.05 9.50
N THR A 476 4.26 20.97 8.57
CA THR A 476 4.51 20.66 7.16
C THR A 476 6.00 20.78 6.91
N ALA A 477 6.62 19.70 6.44
CA ALA A 477 7.98 19.75 5.92
C ALA A 477 7.95 20.24 4.46
N LEU A 478 8.42 21.47 4.20
CA LEU A 478 8.58 21.98 2.83
C LEU A 478 10.07 21.94 2.46
N LEU A 479 10.41 21.16 1.44
CA LEU A 479 11.70 21.14 0.77
C LEU A 479 11.54 21.90 -0.56
N VAL A 480 12.43 22.85 -0.83
CA VAL A 480 12.47 23.59 -2.10
C VAL A 480 13.86 23.43 -2.71
N ASP A 481 13.89 22.96 -3.94
CA ASP A 481 14.99 22.99 -4.90
C ASP A 481 14.55 23.92 -6.04
N THR A 482 15.36 24.90 -6.38
CA THR A 482 15.08 25.80 -7.53
C THR A 482 15.93 25.46 -8.74
N GLY A 483 16.47 24.22 -8.78
CA GLY A 483 17.27 23.69 -9.87
C GLY A 483 18.60 24.43 -10.13
N ASP A 484 19.03 24.43 -11.39
CA ASP A 484 20.30 25.03 -11.82
C ASP A 484 20.17 26.57 -11.81
N HIS A 485 20.96 27.23 -10.96
CA HIS A 485 20.89 28.67 -10.69
C HIS A 485 21.20 29.51 -11.93
N ASP A 486 20.17 30.03 -12.62
CA ASP A 486 20.30 31.22 -13.45
C ASP A 486 20.16 32.49 -12.55
N ALA A 487 20.62 33.64 -13.05
CA ALA A 487 20.78 34.85 -12.22
C ALA A 487 19.46 35.50 -11.72
N GLY A 488 18.30 34.86 -11.92
CA GLY A 488 16.97 35.40 -11.65
C GLY A 488 16.15 34.69 -10.57
N ASP A 489 16.62 33.59 -9.99
CA ASP A 489 15.83 32.83 -9.00
C ASP A 489 15.49 33.62 -7.74
N ALA A 490 14.24 33.49 -7.27
CA ALA A 490 13.73 34.21 -6.12
C ALA A 490 12.78 33.36 -5.26
N VAL A 491 13.18 33.07 -4.01
CA VAL A 491 12.30 32.46 -3.00
C VAL A 491 11.87 33.48 -1.95
N VAL A 492 10.57 33.64 -1.74
CA VAL A 492 9.94 34.55 -0.77
C VAL A 492 9.11 33.74 0.21
N VAL A 493 9.49 33.73 1.49
CA VAL A 493 8.69 33.07 2.55
C VAL A 493 8.03 34.11 3.44
N ARG A 494 6.71 34.01 3.60
CA ARG A 494 5.87 34.83 4.48
C ARG A 494 5.27 33.93 5.55
N GLY A 495 5.44 34.25 6.83
CA GLY A 495 4.90 33.43 7.92
C GLY A 495 4.43 34.26 9.11
N THR A 496 3.58 33.64 9.93
CA THR A 496 3.27 34.09 11.29
C THR A 496 4.03 33.21 12.30
N PRO A 497 4.20 33.63 13.57
CA PRO A 497 5.04 32.90 14.53
C PRO A 497 4.47 31.51 14.84
N GLY A 498 5.24 30.45 14.60
CA GLY A 498 4.91 29.04 14.83
C GLY A 498 6.11 28.11 14.59
N ASP A 499 6.04 26.85 15.04
CA ASP A 499 7.11 25.82 14.95
C ASP A 499 7.25 25.23 13.52
N HIS A 500 7.34 26.07 12.49
CA HIS A 500 7.49 25.61 11.11
C HIS A 500 8.95 25.33 10.76
N ARG A 501 9.22 24.21 10.07
CA ARG A 501 10.55 23.83 9.57
C ARG A 501 10.61 24.08 8.06
N PHE A 502 11.54 24.92 7.64
CA PHE A 502 11.82 25.22 6.23
C PHE A 502 13.27 24.87 5.89
N GLU A 503 13.48 24.10 4.83
CA GLU A 503 14.79 23.62 4.37
C GLU A 503 14.92 23.91 2.86
N VAL A 504 15.99 24.61 2.47
CA VAL A 504 16.35 24.84 1.06
C VAL A 504 17.56 23.97 0.74
N ALA A 505 17.44 23.10 -0.25
CA ALA A 505 18.55 22.28 -0.74
C ALA A 505 19.16 22.93 -2.01
N ASN A 506 20.44 22.66 -2.29
CA ASN A 506 21.17 23.08 -3.50
C ASN A 506 21.16 24.59 -3.83
N ILE A 507 21.87 25.40 -3.04
CA ILE A 507 22.40 26.68 -3.56
C ILE A 507 23.79 26.42 -4.14
N ALA A 508 23.88 26.00 -5.39
CA ALA A 508 25.16 25.82 -6.06
C ALA A 508 25.84 27.19 -6.27
N ALA A 509 27.16 27.26 -6.02
CA ALA A 509 27.91 28.51 -6.10
C ALA A 509 27.87 29.10 -7.52
N PRO A 510 27.65 30.42 -7.68
CA PRO A 510 27.74 31.06 -8.98
C PRO A 510 29.20 31.21 -9.41
N ASP A 511 29.53 30.64 -10.57
CA ASP A 511 30.78 30.89 -11.31
C ASP A 511 30.82 32.30 -11.97
N ASP A 512 29.94 33.24 -11.58
CA ASP A 512 29.92 34.62 -12.12
C ASP A 512 30.78 35.59 -11.26
N PRO A 513 31.90 36.11 -11.80
CA PRO A 513 32.78 37.05 -11.10
C PRO A 513 32.21 38.48 -10.92
N THR A 514 30.98 38.78 -11.34
CA THR A 514 30.43 40.16 -11.24
C THR A 514 29.82 40.52 -9.89
N VAL A 515 29.64 39.57 -8.96
CA VAL A 515 29.20 39.83 -7.57
C VAL A 515 30.38 40.05 -6.60
N VAL A 516 31.62 39.87 -7.07
CA VAL A 516 32.88 39.90 -6.26
C VAL A 516 33.34 41.32 -5.88
N ALA A 517 32.52 42.36 -6.02
CA ALA A 517 32.95 43.76 -5.76
C ALA A 517 32.44 44.39 -4.46
N LEU A 518 31.60 43.74 -3.65
CA LEU A 518 31.06 44.37 -2.43
C LEU A 518 31.27 43.61 -1.11
N LEU A 519 31.82 42.40 -1.11
CA LEU A 519 32.22 41.71 0.13
C LEU A 519 33.69 41.27 0.02
N GLY A 520 34.51 41.83 0.90
CA GLY A 520 35.94 41.54 0.94
C GLY A 520 36.23 40.17 1.56
N ASP A 521 36.98 39.36 0.81
CA ASP A 521 37.99 38.37 1.21
C ASP A 521 37.67 37.47 2.43
N ALA A 522 37.09 36.29 2.20
CA ALA A 522 37.69 34.97 2.49
C ALA A 522 36.67 33.83 2.21
N GLY A 523 37.19 32.72 1.67
CA GLY A 523 36.50 31.53 1.13
C GLY A 523 35.17 31.09 1.76
N PHE A 524 34.21 30.81 0.88
CA PHE A 524 32.96 30.12 1.14
C PHE A 524 32.98 28.74 0.44
N ASP A 525 32.47 27.70 1.11
CA ASP A 525 32.35 26.31 0.62
C ASP A 525 30.86 25.97 0.40
N PRO A 526 30.41 25.58 -0.80
CA PRO A 526 28.99 25.53 -1.15
C PRO A 526 28.24 24.24 -0.73
N GLN A 527 28.41 23.75 0.51
CA GLN A 527 27.65 22.59 1.02
C GLN A 527 26.85 22.82 2.31
N ASP A 528 26.67 24.07 2.75
CA ASP A 528 25.89 24.38 3.96
C ASP A 528 24.37 24.45 3.67
N VAL A 529 23.66 23.40 4.07
CA VAL A 529 22.20 23.35 4.15
C VAL A 529 21.71 24.29 5.26
N VAL A 530 20.88 25.26 4.90
CA VAL A 530 20.34 26.26 5.84
C VAL A 530 19.00 25.77 6.40
N GLN A 531 18.95 25.47 7.70
CA GLN A 531 17.71 25.26 8.44
C GLN A 531 17.29 26.56 9.14
N SER A 532 16.05 27.02 8.92
CA SER A 532 15.50 28.19 9.61
C SER A 532 14.29 27.83 10.46
N THR A 533 14.24 28.37 11.69
CA THR A 533 13.05 28.43 12.54
C THR A 533 12.64 29.89 12.71
N PHE A 534 11.41 30.25 12.36
CA PHE A 534 10.94 31.64 12.36
C PHE A 534 10.60 32.15 13.77
N GLY A 535 11.19 33.28 14.17
CA GLY A 535 10.76 34.10 15.31
C GLY A 535 10.31 35.50 14.85
N ASP A 536 9.18 35.95 15.41
CA ASP A 536 8.48 37.24 15.25
C ASP A 536 8.26 37.81 13.83
N ALA A 537 6.97 37.90 13.45
CA ALA A 537 6.45 38.30 12.15
C ALA A 537 7.10 39.56 11.55
N THR A 538 7.80 39.36 10.43
CA THR A 538 8.16 40.40 9.48
C THR A 538 7.98 39.91 8.05
N THR A 539 7.47 40.78 7.18
CA THR A 539 7.48 40.56 5.73
C THR A 539 8.94 40.64 5.27
N THR A 540 9.56 39.51 4.96
CA THR A 540 10.93 39.48 4.46
C THR A 540 10.88 39.55 2.94
N THR A 541 10.99 40.76 2.36
CA THR A 541 11.52 40.88 1.00
C THR A 541 13.03 40.84 1.14
N ALA A 542 13.63 39.65 1.09
CA ALA A 542 15.08 39.51 1.11
C ALA A 542 15.61 39.66 -0.32
N ASN A 543 16.19 40.82 -0.64
CA ASN A 543 17.50 40.75 -1.25
C ASN A 543 18.43 40.29 -0.11
N VAL A 544 19.18 39.22 -0.34
CA VAL A 544 20.04 38.53 0.63
C VAL A 544 20.88 39.51 1.45
N GLU A 545 20.38 39.95 2.61
CA GLU A 545 21.15 40.64 3.66
C GLU A 545 20.27 40.84 4.92
N THR A 546 19.79 39.74 5.50
CA THR A 546 19.57 39.64 6.96
C THR A 546 19.60 38.17 7.34
N LEU A 547 20.79 37.58 7.09
CA LEU A 547 21.20 36.29 7.60
C LEU A 547 21.19 36.31 9.13
N GLN A 548 20.71 35.23 9.74
CA GLN A 548 21.36 34.75 10.95
C GLN A 548 22.74 34.24 10.54
N VAL A 549 23.75 35.11 10.65
CA VAL A 549 25.15 34.73 10.40
C VAL A 549 25.57 33.83 11.57
N LEU A 550 25.66 32.53 11.36
CA LEU A 550 26.49 31.69 12.21
C LEU A 550 27.94 31.89 11.72
N ASP A 551 28.81 32.46 12.56
CA ASP A 551 30.24 32.52 12.24
C ASP A 551 30.84 31.13 12.50
N GLY A 552 30.98 30.35 11.43
CA GLY A 552 31.58 29.03 11.45
C GLY A 552 33.10 29.13 11.36
N THR A 553 33.82 28.58 12.34
CA THR A 553 35.28 28.45 12.27
C THR A 553 35.69 26.98 12.24
N ARG A 554 36.38 26.58 11.16
CA ARG A 554 36.99 25.25 11.00
C ARG A 554 38.35 25.16 11.70
N LEU A 555 38.53 24.11 12.48
CA LEU A 555 39.79 23.76 13.15
C LEU A 555 40.34 22.43 12.58
N ASP A 556 41.52 22.46 11.95
CA ASP A 556 42.21 21.27 11.45
C ASP A 556 43.62 21.13 12.07
N ASP A 557 43.97 19.91 12.49
CA ASP A 557 45.30 19.55 13.04
C ASP A 557 46.11 18.67 12.05
N ASP A 558 45.58 18.38 10.86
CA ASP A 558 46.32 17.70 9.82
C ASP A 558 47.54 18.52 9.37
N ARG A 559 48.68 17.84 9.25
CA ARG A 559 49.99 18.50 9.13
C ARG A 559 50.22 19.23 7.80
N ASN A 560 49.23 19.21 6.91
CA ASN A 560 49.35 19.68 5.52
C ASN A 560 48.38 20.81 5.17
N THR A 561 47.50 21.24 6.08
CA THR A 561 46.55 22.35 5.89
C THR A 561 46.99 23.59 6.70
N VAL A 562 46.63 24.78 6.23
CA VAL A 562 47.07 26.09 6.78
C VAL A 562 46.17 26.54 7.96
N GLU A 563 45.21 25.70 8.37
CA GLU A 563 44.15 26.06 9.30
C GLU A 563 44.60 26.13 10.78
N GLN A 564 43.84 26.90 11.55
CA GLN A 564 44.16 27.22 12.94
C GLN A 564 43.84 26.02 13.83
N LYS A 565 44.76 25.64 14.72
CA LYS A 565 44.53 24.57 15.73
C LYS A 565 43.73 25.05 16.95
N LYS A 566 43.40 26.34 16.97
CA LYS A 566 42.79 27.04 18.08
C LYS A 566 41.88 28.14 17.56
N PHE A 567 40.72 28.26 18.17
CA PHE A 567 39.80 29.37 17.99
C PHE A 567 39.58 30.03 19.35
N GLU A 568 39.63 31.36 19.41
CA GLU A 568 39.43 32.12 20.64
C GLU A 568 38.31 33.14 20.41
N ILE A 569 37.26 33.02 21.21
CA ILE A 569 36.12 33.94 21.22
C ILE A 569 36.12 34.71 22.53
N THR A 570 35.69 35.98 22.47
CA THR A 570 35.46 36.81 23.65
C THR A 570 33.99 37.16 23.67
N ASP A 571 33.30 36.85 24.76
CA ASP A 571 31.88 37.10 24.90
C ASP A 571 31.55 38.51 25.46
N GLY A 572 30.25 38.82 25.56
CA GLY A 572 29.74 40.12 26.00
C GLY A 572 30.13 40.52 27.42
N ASP A 573 30.47 39.56 28.30
CA ASP A 573 30.98 39.79 29.66
C ASP A 573 32.50 39.58 29.79
N GLU A 574 33.22 39.64 28.65
CA GLU A 574 34.68 39.59 28.52
C GLU A 574 35.34 38.26 28.93
N ASN A 575 34.58 37.18 29.12
CA ASN A 575 35.16 35.85 29.21
C ASN A 575 35.79 35.48 27.86
N ARG A 576 36.90 34.76 27.93
CA ARG A 576 37.58 34.25 26.76
C ARG A 576 37.47 32.74 26.69
N THR A 577 36.80 32.24 25.67
CA THR A 577 36.63 30.82 25.42
C THR A 577 37.59 30.41 24.31
N MET A 578 38.57 29.59 24.66
CA MET A 578 39.54 29.03 23.72
C MET A 578 39.17 27.58 23.43
N ILE A 579 38.86 27.30 22.17
CA ILE A 579 38.57 25.96 21.64
C ILE A 579 39.82 25.48 20.92
N SER A 580 40.22 24.24 21.15
CA SER A 580 41.39 23.66 20.50
C SER A 580 41.22 22.17 20.25
N THR A 581 41.66 21.73 19.08
CA THR A 581 41.66 20.31 18.70
C THR A 581 43.08 19.75 18.66
N ARG A 582 43.22 18.43 18.85
CA ARG A 582 44.45 17.68 18.65
C ARG A 582 44.15 16.24 18.22
N GLY A 583 44.72 15.80 17.10
CA GLY A 583 44.48 14.49 16.50
C GLY A 583 43.96 14.62 15.07
N PRO A 584 43.62 13.50 14.41
CA PRO A 584 43.07 13.54 13.05
C PRO A 584 41.64 14.12 13.04
N GLY A 585 41.24 14.62 11.88
CA GLY A 585 39.90 15.16 11.60
C GLY A 585 39.79 16.65 11.88
N THR A 586 38.67 17.22 11.44
CA THR A 586 38.33 18.63 11.59
C THR A 586 37.25 18.83 12.64
N VAL A 587 37.22 20.03 13.21
CA VAL A 587 36.22 20.45 14.18
C VAL A 587 35.69 21.82 13.77
N ASP A 588 34.42 21.87 13.40
CA ASP A 588 33.71 23.10 13.05
C ASP A 588 32.96 23.61 14.27
N VAL A 589 33.13 24.89 14.56
CA VAL A 589 32.50 25.56 15.70
C VAL A 589 31.56 26.62 15.19
N TYR A 590 30.29 26.53 15.58
CA TYR A 590 29.27 27.52 15.26
C TYR A 590 28.90 28.31 16.52
N LEU A 591 28.85 29.63 16.38
CA LEU A 591 28.49 30.55 17.46
C LEU A 591 27.07 31.09 17.26
N ASP A 592 26.31 31.22 18.34
CA ASP A 592 25.05 31.96 18.29
C ASP A 592 25.33 33.46 18.34
N LEU A 593 25.10 34.16 17.22
CA LEU A 593 25.30 35.61 17.11
C LEU A 593 24.02 36.43 17.31
N ILE A 594 22.85 35.79 17.45
CA ILE A 594 21.54 36.49 17.41
C ILE A 594 21.18 37.07 18.76
N ASP A 595 21.49 36.39 19.85
CA ASP A 595 21.27 36.91 21.18
C ASP A 595 22.58 37.52 21.71
N PRO A 596 22.78 38.85 21.71
CA PRO A 596 23.99 39.47 22.26
C PRO A 596 24.17 39.24 23.77
N ALA A 597 23.13 38.80 24.48
CA ALA A 597 23.24 38.31 25.86
C ALA A 597 23.67 36.83 25.93
N ALA A 598 23.41 36.04 24.87
CA ALA A 598 23.87 34.66 24.69
C ALA A 598 25.06 34.52 23.73
N ALA A 599 25.66 35.60 23.22
CA ALA A 599 26.86 35.62 22.35
C ALA A 599 28.14 35.01 22.99
N SER A 600 28.00 34.38 24.15
CA SER A 600 28.97 33.53 24.84
C SER A 600 28.78 32.03 24.57
N ALA A 601 27.67 31.65 23.94
CA ALA A 601 27.28 30.27 23.72
C ALA A 601 27.90 29.73 22.43
N ILE A 602 28.57 28.58 22.56
CA ILE A 602 28.86 27.76 21.39
C ILE A 602 27.54 27.09 21.02
N HIS A 603 26.97 27.41 19.87
CA HIS A 603 25.71 26.82 19.43
C HIS A 603 25.92 25.33 19.16
N SER A 604 26.84 24.99 18.26
CA SER A 604 27.15 23.60 17.95
C SER A 604 28.64 23.40 17.64
N ILE A 605 29.10 22.18 17.86
CA ILE A 605 30.43 21.72 17.46
C ILE A 605 30.25 20.47 16.60
N MET A 606 30.63 20.56 15.33
CA MET A 606 30.60 19.42 14.42
C MET A 606 32.00 18.85 14.27
N THR A 607 32.10 17.51 14.17
CA THR A 607 33.39 16.83 14.05
C THR A 607 33.40 15.88 12.86
N GLU A 608 34.38 16.04 11.96
CA GLU A 608 34.48 15.24 10.73
C GLU A 608 35.83 14.53 10.68
N GLY A 609 35.85 13.24 10.31
CA GLY A 609 37.09 12.45 10.24
C GLY A 609 37.83 12.26 11.58
N THR A 610 37.23 12.67 12.70
CA THR A 610 37.82 12.51 14.03
C THR A 610 37.75 11.06 14.50
N THR A 611 38.53 10.69 15.52
CA THR A 611 38.54 9.30 16.02
C THR A 611 38.57 9.20 17.55
N SER A 612 37.76 8.28 18.09
CA SER A 612 37.64 8.03 19.54
C SER A 612 38.94 7.52 20.20
N ALA A 613 39.94 7.14 19.40
CA ALA A 613 41.26 6.72 19.87
C ALA A 613 42.26 7.87 20.04
N LYS A 614 42.17 8.92 19.21
CA LYS A 614 43.24 9.91 19.04
C LYS A 614 42.79 11.36 19.26
N THR A 615 41.60 11.75 18.78
CA THR A 615 41.19 13.17 18.68
C THR A 615 40.72 13.73 20.01
N ARG A 616 41.21 14.92 20.39
CA ARG A 616 40.91 15.58 21.65
C ARG A 616 40.42 16.99 21.38
N LEU A 617 39.29 17.34 21.98
CA LEU A 617 38.71 18.67 21.97
C LEU A 617 38.78 19.25 23.39
N ASP A 618 39.44 20.40 23.53
CA ASP A 618 39.56 21.16 24.77
C ASP A 618 38.89 22.53 24.58
N VAL A 619 37.83 22.81 25.35
CA VAL A 619 37.17 24.12 25.48
C VAL A 619 37.58 24.71 26.83
N LYS A 620 38.28 25.83 26.82
CA LYS A 620 38.82 26.48 28.03
C LYS A 620 38.27 27.87 28.17
N VAL A 621 37.60 28.12 29.29
CA VAL A 621 37.02 29.41 29.60
C VAL A 621 37.94 30.14 30.58
N ARG A 622 38.33 31.36 30.23
CA ARG A 622 38.97 32.29 31.15
C ARG A 622 37.95 33.34 31.53
N LYS A 623 37.36 33.18 32.72
CA LYS A 623 36.38 34.11 33.25
C LYS A 623 36.96 35.52 33.45
N ALA A 624 36.22 36.54 33.03
CA ALA A 624 36.49 37.92 33.39
C ALA A 624 36.32 38.15 34.89
N ARG A 625 36.85 39.28 35.39
CA ARG A 625 36.73 39.58 36.82
C ARG A 625 35.31 40.08 37.12
N GLY A 626 34.46 39.20 37.64
CA GLY A 626 33.10 39.54 38.08
C GLY A 626 31.99 38.97 37.20
N SER A 627 32.31 38.22 36.14
CA SER A 627 31.34 37.47 35.36
C SER A 627 30.81 36.27 36.15
N GLY A 628 29.47 36.13 36.17
CA GLY A 628 28.78 35.04 36.86
C GLY A 628 28.32 33.92 35.92
N VAL A 629 28.14 34.22 34.63
CA VAL A 629 27.57 33.29 33.65
C VAL A 629 28.63 32.29 33.23
N GLN A 630 28.23 31.03 33.07
CA GLN A 630 29.05 29.98 32.49
C GLN A 630 28.70 29.88 31.01
N PRO A 631 29.69 29.87 30.10
CA PRO A 631 29.40 29.71 28.69
C PRO A 631 28.81 28.31 28.44
N THR A 632 27.87 28.24 27.53
CA THR A 632 27.17 27.00 27.18
C THR A 632 27.75 26.40 25.89
N ILE A 633 27.53 25.10 25.74
CA ILE A 633 27.66 24.35 24.49
C ILE A 633 26.27 23.82 24.19
N GLY A 634 25.68 24.17 23.06
CA GLY A 634 24.40 23.61 22.62
C GLY A 634 24.56 22.12 22.33
N SER A 635 25.08 21.81 21.15
CA SER A 635 25.28 20.43 20.71
C SER A 635 26.73 20.10 20.29
N VAL A 636 27.09 18.82 20.35
CA VAL A 636 28.33 18.28 19.75
C VAL A 636 28.00 17.05 18.93
N SER A 637 28.25 17.07 17.63
CA SER A 637 27.89 15.98 16.72
C SER A 637 29.04 15.52 15.81
N GLY A 638 28.88 14.35 15.20
CA GLY A 638 29.78 13.81 14.17
C GLY A 638 30.64 12.63 14.60
N ALA A 639 31.88 12.57 14.16
CA ALA A 639 32.78 11.43 14.40
C ALA A 639 33.29 11.34 15.86
N GLY A 640 33.97 10.24 16.22
CA GLY A 640 34.26 9.92 17.62
C GLY A 640 35.38 10.77 18.24
N LEU A 641 35.30 11.03 19.56
CA LEU A 641 36.30 11.79 20.30
C LEU A 641 36.98 10.96 21.41
N LYS A 642 38.31 11.05 21.50
CA LYS A 642 39.06 10.49 22.64
C LYS A 642 38.75 11.25 23.93
N SER A 643 38.60 12.56 23.84
CA SER A 643 38.16 13.39 24.97
C SER A 643 37.55 14.71 24.52
N LEU A 644 36.42 15.08 25.13
CA LEU A 644 35.87 16.42 25.17
C LEU A 644 36.02 16.97 26.59
N LYS A 645 36.70 18.12 26.75
CA LYS A 645 36.91 18.76 28.05
C LYS A 645 36.49 20.22 28.00
N ALA A 646 35.38 20.52 28.65
CA ALA A 646 34.79 21.84 28.82
C ALA A 646 34.35 22.04 30.28
N LYS A 647 35.31 21.97 31.22
CA LYS A 647 35.05 21.94 32.68
C LYS A 647 34.39 23.18 33.26
N ASP A 648 34.39 24.25 32.49
CA ASP A 648 33.86 25.56 32.87
C ASP A 648 32.66 25.93 31.99
N SER A 649 32.13 24.97 31.22
CA SER A 649 31.00 25.13 30.30
C SER A 649 29.90 24.10 30.57
N ASP A 650 28.67 24.53 30.39
CA ASP A 650 27.48 23.68 30.55
C ASP A 650 27.02 23.15 29.19
N LEU A 651 26.54 21.91 29.14
CA LEU A 651 25.94 21.34 27.94
C LEU A 651 24.41 21.51 28.00
N VAL A 652 23.80 22.15 26.99
CA VAL A 652 22.37 22.49 27.03
C VAL A 652 21.47 21.65 26.12
N GLU A 653 21.98 21.09 25.01
CA GLU A 653 21.17 20.24 24.11
C GLU A 653 21.65 18.79 24.11
N GLY A 654 22.91 18.53 23.73
CA GLY A 654 23.38 17.14 23.70
C GLY A 654 24.68 16.84 22.97
N ILE A 655 25.02 15.56 22.95
CA ILE A 655 26.19 15.02 22.26
C ILE A 655 25.75 13.79 21.46
N ASP A 656 26.03 13.75 20.15
CA ASP A 656 25.82 12.58 19.31
C ASP A 656 27.11 12.19 18.55
N LEU A 657 27.80 11.15 19.03
CA LEU A 657 29.08 10.69 18.52
C LEU A 657 29.06 9.17 18.30
N PRO A 658 28.56 8.67 17.15
CA PRO A 658 28.41 7.23 16.84
C PRO A 658 29.68 6.37 16.96
N ASP A 659 30.87 6.97 16.87
CA ASP A 659 32.18 6.29 16.97
C ASP A 659 32.79 6.31 18.39
N GLY A 660 32.23 7.15 19.25
CA GLY A 660 32.34 7.02 20.70
C GLY A 660 33.14 8.10 21.38
N LEU A 661 32.94 8.18 22.70
CA LEU A 661 33.53 9.20 23.54
C LEU A 661 34.36 8.59 24.66
N GLY A 662 35.68 8.80 24.65
CA GLY A 662 36.60 8.25 25.64
C GLY A 662 36.57 8.97 27.00
N GLN A 663 36.40 10.30 27.00
CA GLN A 663 36.29 11.10 28.21
C GLN A 663 35.45 12.35 27.95
N LEU A 664 34.48 12.61 28.83
CA LEU A 664 33.68 13.82 28.90
C LEU A 664 33.93 14.49 30.25
N ASP A 665 34.51 15.70 30.25
CA ASP A 665 34.61 16.55 31.43
C ASP A 665 33.84 17.86 31.16
N LEU A 666 32.68 18.05 31.77
CA LEU A 666 31.85 19.27 31.67
C LEU A 666 31.75 19.98 33.02
N HIS A 667 31.22 21.20 33.03
CA HIS A 667 30.68 21.82 34.25
C HIS A 667 29.35 21.15 34.58
N ASP A 668 28.21 21.59 34.04
CA ASP A 668 26.91 20.92 34.21
C ASP A 668 26.37 20.33 32.89
N ILE A 669 25.36 19.47 32.99
CA ILE A 669 24.53 19.00 31.86
C ILE A 669 23.09 19.42 32.18
N ALA A 670 22.48 20.23 31.31
CA ALA A 670 21.14 20.79 31.53
C ALA A 670 20.03 19.73 31.48
N ASP A 671 18.83 20.12 31.92
CA ASP A 671 17.65 19.27 31.87
C ASP A 671 17.30 18.88 30.42
N GLY A 672 16.92 17.62 30.20
CA GLY A 672 16.54 17.08 28.90
C GLY A 672 17.69 16.83 27.92
N ALA A 673 18.91 17.26 28.23
CA ALA A 673 20.04 17.06 27.34
C ALA A 673 20.36 15.56 27.15
N SER A 674 20.78 15.15 25.96
CA SER A 674 21.08 13.74 25.64
C SER A 674 22.55 13.53 25.27
N ILE A 675 23.13 12.41 25.68
CA ILE A 675 24.50 12.02 25.33
C ILE A 675 24.44 10.63 24.70
N ALA A 676 24.44 10.58 23.37
CA ALA A 676 24.63 9.37 22.59
C ALA A 676 26.09 9.27 22.14
N ALA A 677 26.81 8.27 22.63
CA ALA A 677 28.14 7.94 22.13
C ALA A 677 28.23 6.44 21.83
N GLY A 678 27.80 6.07 20.62
CA GLY A 678 28.01 4.75 20.04
C GLY A 678 29.50 4.47 19.91
N GLY A 679 29.99 3.24 19.95
CA GLY A 679 31.43 3.02 19.80
C GLY A 679 31.81 1.57 19.94
N PRO A 680 33.04 1.20 19.55
CA PRO A 680 33.47 -0.19 19.64
C PRO A 680 33.33 -0.67 21.09
N SER A 681 32.78 -1.87 21.25
CA SER A 681 32.29 -2.37 22.55
C SER A 681 33.35 -2.54 23.66
N GLY A 682 34.62 -2.21 23.38
CA GLY A 682 35.72 -2.17 24.35
C GLY A 682 36.17 -0.76 24.75
N LEU A 683 35.61 0.31 24.17
CA LEU A 683 35.93 1.69 24.53
C LEU A 683 35.60 1.93 26.01
N LYS A 684 36.46 2.65 26.72
CA LYS A 684 36.31 2.96 28.14
C LYS A 684 36.05 4.45 28.32
N SER A 685 34.79 4.80 28.50
CA SER A 685 34.32 6.17 28.67
C SER A 685 34.42 6.60 30.12
N LYS A 686 34.80 7.86 30.36
CA LYS A 686 34.71 8.52 31.66
C LYS A 686 33.83 9.73 31.51
N VAL A 687 32.87 9.92 32.40
CA VAL A 687 32.00 11.08 32.41
C VAL A 687 32.18 11.80 33.74
N LYS A 688 32.46 13.09 33.66
CA LYS A 688 32.55 13.96 34.82
C LYS A 688 31.74 15.23 34.53
N ALA A 689 30.76 15.48 35.37
CA ALA A 689 30.06 16.74 35.48
C ALA A 689 30.03 17.14 36.96
N ASN A 690 29.68 18.38 37.25
CA ASN A 690 29.21 18.80 38.55
C ASN A 690 27.76 18.31 38.68
N ASP A 691 26.76 18.93 38.08
CA ASP A 691 25.38 18.45 38.15
C ASP A 691 24.89 17.95 36.78
N ILE A 692 24.02 16.93 36.81
CA ILE A 692 23.29 16.43 35.63
C ILE A 692 21.80 16.67 35.87
N GLY A 693 21.15 17.34 34.92
CA GLY A 693 19.75 17.74 34.96
C GLY A 693 18.76 16.57 34.99
N ALA A 694 17.50 16.91 35.18
CA ALA A 694 16.37 15.99 35.06
C ALA A 694 16.19 15.52 33.61
N GLY A 695 15.71 14.30 33.42
CA GLY A 695 15.44 13.74 32.09
C GLY A 695 16.67 13.45 31.21
N VAL A 696 17.89 13.71 31.70
CA VAL A 696 19.11 13.49 30.90
C VAL A 696 19.34 12.00 30.63
N GLU A 697 19.52 11.66 29.35
CA GLU A 697 19.87 10.32 28.91
C GLU A 697 21.35 10.25 28.52
N ILE A 698 22.07 9.23 29.02
CA ILE A 698 23.44 8.92 28.63
C ILE A 698 23.49 7.49 28.07
N VAL A 699 23.63 7.36 26.75
CA VAL A 699 23.79 6.10 26.02
C VAL A 699 25.21 5.93 25.54
N LEU A 700 25.91 4.91 26.05
CA LEU A 700 27.28 4.58 25.69
C LEU A 700 27.36 3.19 25.08
N GLY A 701 27.82 3.05 23.83
CA GLY A 701 27.99 1.74 23.18
C GLY A 701 29.04 0.84 23.85
N GLY A 702 29.93 1.43 24.66
CA GLY A 702 31.06 0.77 25.30
C GLY A 702 30.93 0.58 26.82
N ILE A 703 32.09 0.63 27.50
CA ILE A 703 32.24 0.48 28.94
C ILE A 703 32.25 1.87 29.58
N LEU A 704 31.31 2.18 30.47
CA LEU A 704 31.45 3.31 31.38
C LEU A 704 32.44 2.94 32.50
N GLN A 705 33.65 3.49 32.43
CA GLN A 705 34.70 3.24 33.42
C GLN A 705 34.45 3.99 34.74
N ASP A 706 34.01 5.24 34.66
CA ASP A 706 33.86 6.13 35.82
C ASP A 706 32.87 7.24 35.48
N LEU A 707 31.74 7.29 36.18
CA LEU A 707 30.85 8.45 36.23
C LEU A 707 31.03 9.15 37.58
N LYS A 708 31.35 10.44 37.53
CA LYS A 708 31.53 11.29 38.71
C LYS A 708 30.69 12.55 38.57
N VAL A 709 29.72 12.68 39.47
CA VAL A 709 28.83 13.82 39.55
C VAL A 709 28.71 14.29 41.00
N ASN A 710 28.24 15.51 41.19
CA ASN A 710 27.71 16.01 42.43
C ASN A 710 26.27 15.49 42.60
N ALA A 711 25.35 15.84 41.70
CA ALA A 711 23.99 15.29 41.65
C ALA A 711 23.58 14.82 40.24
N TRP A 712 22.54 13.98 40.17
CA TRP A 712 21.78 13.70 38.94
C TRP A 712 20.29 13.81 39.24
N GLY A 713 19.59 14.70 38.53
CA GLY A 713 18.16 14.96 38.62
C GLY A 713 17.28 13.77 38.21
N ALA A 714 15.99 13.88 38.52
CA ALA A 714 15.02 12.79 38.35
C ALA A 714 14.73 12.47 36.87
N GLY A 715 14.37 11.22 36.60
CA GLY A 715 13.93 10.78 35.26
C GLY A 715 15.07 10.60 34.25
N GLY A 716 16.33 10.70 34.68
CA GLY A 716 17.47 10.41 33.81
C GLY A 716 17.68 8.91 33.57
N SER A 717 18.44 8.57 32.54
CA SER A 717 18.77 7.19 32.17
C SER A 717 20.24 7.04 31.81
N LEU A 718 20.86 5.95 32.25
CA LEU A 718 22.22 5.57 31.91
C LEU A 718 22.25 4.18 31.29
N VAL A 719 22.57 4.12 30.00
CA VAL A 719 22.70 2.86 29.25
C VAL A 719 24.16 2.65 28.85
N ALA A 720 24.74 1.51 29.23
CA ALA A 720 26.08 1.12 28.78
C ALA A 720 26.21 -0.40 28.67
N LYS A 721 27.21 -0.89 27.93
CA LYS A 721 27.53 -2.33 27.93
C LYS A 721 28.00 -2.80 29.31
N LEU A 722 28.77 -1.98 30.01
CA LEU A 722 29.30 -2.29 31.34
C LEU A 722 29.49 -1.00 32.12
N VAL A 723 28.98 -0.93 33.34
CA VAL A 723 29.16 0.21 34.24
C VAL A 723 30.13 -0.18 35.35
N GLN A 724 31.34 0.37 35.39
CA GLN A 724 32.33 -0.02 36.40
C GLN A 724 32.20 0.76 37.71
N ARG A 725 31.94 2.07 37.63
CA ARG A 725 31.87 2.93 38.80
C ARG A 725 30.95 4.13 38.57
N ILE A 726 30.07 4.37 39.53
CA ILE A 726 29.28 5.58 39.69
C ILE A 726 29.62 6.19 41.06
N SER A 727 29.83 7.51 41.09
CA SER A 727 30.02 8.29 42.31
C SER A 727 29.21 9.57 42.23
N ALA A 728 28.26 9.75 43.16
CA ALA A 728 27.48 10.96 43.35
C ALA A 728 27.62 11.48 44.79
N LYS A 729 27.59 12.79 45.00
CA LYS A 729 27.85 13.43 46.32
C LYS A 729 26.61 14.00 47.00
N ALA A 730 25.58 14.33 46.24
CA ALA A 730 24.36 14.96 46.73
C ALA A 730 23.08 14.22 46.33
N GLY A 731 23.16 13.24 45.43
CA GLY A 731 22.02 12.38 45.04
C GLY A 731 22.21 11.77 43.66
N PHE A 732 21.47 10.70 43.36
CA PHE A 732 21.45 10.04 42.05
C PHE A 732 20.05 9.51 41.76
N LEU A 733 19.31 10.19 40.88
CA LEU A 733 17.90 9.92 40.59
C LEU A 733 17.67 9.46 39.14
N ALA A 734 18.53 8.56 38.66
CA ALA A 734 18.53 8.07 37.28
C ALA A 734 18.51 6.54 37.20
N ASP A 735 17.94 6.00 36.14
CA ASP A 735 17.91 4.56 35.87
C ASP A 735 19.23 4.07 35.27
N ILE A 736 19.55 2.79 35.48
CA ILE A 736 20.81 2.18 35.05
C ILE A 736 20.53 0.88 34.32
N THR A 737 20.91 0.82 33.04
CA THR A 737 20.86 -0.39 32.23
C THR A 737 22.26 -0.79 31.76
N ALA A 738 22.73 -1.94 32.27
CA ALA A 738 23.97 -2.56 31.82
C ALA A 738 23.67 -3.76 30.90
N THR A 739 23.87 -3.60 29.58
CA THR A 739 23.49 -4.61 28.57
C THR A 739 24.46 -5.80 28.47
N GLY A 740 25.65 -5.67 29.05
CA GLY A 740 26.71 -6.69 29.05
C GLY A 740 27.36 -6.91 30.43
N ALA A 741 28.56 -7.48 30.44
CA ALA A 741 29.32 -7.78 31.65
C ALA A 741 30.83 -7.89 31.41
N ASP A 742 31.62 -7.73 32.48
CA ASP A 742 33.05 -8.02 32.48
C ASP A 742 33.35 -9.54 32.48
N ALA A 743 34.63 -9.91 32.45
CA ALA A 743 35.07 -11.30 32.48
C ALA A 743 34.69 -12.07 33.78
N LYS A 744 34.21 -11.37 34.82
CA LYS A 744 33.70 -11.96 36.06
C LYS A 744 32.17 -11.99 36.10
N GLY A 745 31.52 -11.65 34.98
CA GLY A 745 30.08 -11.57 34.84
C GLY A 745 29.44 -10.31 35.44
N ILE A 746 30.24 -9.35 35.93
CA ILE A 746 29.75 -8.11 36.58
C ILE A 746 29.29 -7.14 35.49
N GLY A 747 28.01 -6.77 35.49
CA GLY A 747 27.44 -5.73 34.60
C GLY A 747 27.48 -4.33 35.23
N VAL A 748 27.33 -4.25 36.55
CA VAL A 748 27.50 -3.00 37.32
C VAL A 748 28.51 -3.22 38.45
N GLY A 749 29.57 -2.43 38.48
CA GLY A 749 30.64 -2.50 39.46
C GLY A 749 30.23 -1.88 40.80
N SER A 750 30.65 -0.65 41.07
CA SER A 750 30.31 0.03 42.33
C SER A 750 29.49 1.29 42.10
N ILE A 751 28.32 1.36 42.74
CA ILE A 751 27.54 2.58 42.90
C ILE A 751 27.82 3.14 44.30
N LYS A 752 28.25 4.40 44.37
CA LYS A 752 28.51 5.12 45.63
C LYS A 752 27.82 6.47 45.61
N VAL A 753 26.78 6.62 46.41
CA VAL A 753 25.99 7.86 46.51
C VAL A 753 26.10 8.39 47.93
N THR A 754 26.31 9.71 48.04
CA THR A 754 26.02 10.45 49.27
C THR A 754 24.77 11.30 48.97
N GLY A 755 23.77 11.27 49.85
CA GLY A 755 22.41 11.72 49.53
C GLY A 755 21.55 10.59 48.94
N ASP A 756 20.40 10.95 48.37
CA ASP A 756 19.35 10.00 47.99
C ASP A 756 19.70 9.23 46.71
N LEU A 757 19.28 7.96 46.65
CA LEU A 757 19.38 7.10 45.48
C LEU A 757 18.00 6.55 45.13
N THR A 758 17.44 7.02 44.01
CA THR A 758 16.21 6.48 43.41
C THR A 758 16.54 5.98 42.01
N SER A 759 16.41 4.68 41.77
CA SER A 759 16.87 4.09 40.50
C SER A 759 16.25 2.73 40.21
N GLN A 760 15.85 2.51 38.97
CA GLN A 760 15.69 1.19 38.39
C GLN A 760 17.03 0.70 37.84
N ILE A 761 17.48 -0.48 38.26
CA ILE A 761 18.79 -1.03 37.91
C ILE A 761 18.62 -2.40 37.24
N THR A 762 18.94 -2.48 35.96
CA THR A 762 18.98 -3.74 35.21
C THR A 762 20.42 -4.11 34.87
N ALA A 763 20.90 -5.24 35.38
CA ALA A 763 22.27 -5.71 35.11
C ALA A 763 22.41 -7.22 35.24
N ARG A 764 23.41 -7.83 34.58
CA ARG A 764 23.72 -9.26 34.84
C ARG A 764 24.08 -9.53 36.31
N LYS A 765 24.99 -8.74 36.86
CA LYS A 765 25.46 -8.84 38.25
C LYS A 765 25.97 -7.49 38.73
N ILE A 766 25.73 -7.21 40.00
CA ILE A 766 26.11 -5.96 40.67
C ILE A 766 27.16 -6.27 41.74
N LYS A 767 28.31 -5.59 41.73
CA LYS A 767 29.35 -5.83 42.74
C LYS A 767 29.01 -5.15 44.07
N SER A 768 28.59 -3.88 44.07
CA SER A 768 28.16 -3.20 45.30
C SER A 768 27.33 -1.94 45.04
N ILE A 769 26.31 -1.73 45.86
CA ILE A 769 25.54 -0.49 45.97
C ILE A 769 25.77 0.07 47.38
N GLY A 770 26.18 1.34 47.47
CA GLY A 770 26.44 2.03 48.71
C GLY A 770 25.80 3.42 48.72
N VAL A 771 24.92 3.67 49.67
CA VAL A 771 24.27 4.97 49.92
C VAL A 771 24.67 5.47 51.30
N LYS A 772 25.00 6.76 51.41
CA LYS A 772 25.45 7.39 52.64
C LYS A 772 24.69 8.69 52.89
N ASP A 773 24.18 8.87 54.11
CA ASP A 773 23.49 10.10 54.54
C ASP A 773 22.34 10.49 53.59
N GLY A 774 21.57 9.51 53.11
CA GLY A 774 20.39 9.66 52.25
C GLY A 774 19.65 8.33 52.08
N ASP A 775 18.43 8.42 51.57
CA ASP A 775 17.52 7.28 51.44
C ASP A 775 17.75 6.52 50.13
N ALA A 776 17.38 5.25 50.11
CA ALA A 776 17.48 4.39 48.94
C ALA A 776 16.12 3.82 48.56
N GLN A 777 15.65 4.13 47.35
CA GLN A 777 14.47 3.54 46.72
C GLN A 777 14.89 2.85 45.42
N LEU A 778 14.92 1.52 45.43
CA LEU A 778 15.54 0.74 44.36
C LEU A 778 14.55 -0.23 43.73
N SER A 779 14.55 -0.34 42.40
CA SER A 779 14.01 -1.50 41.69
C SER A 779 15.14 -2.19 40.93
N VAL A 780 15.63 -3.31 41.46
CA VAL A 780 16.82 -4.01 40.92
C VAL A 780 16.41 -5.31 40.26
N THR A 781 16.72 -5.45 38.97
CA THR A 781 16.56 -6.71 38.22
C THR A 781 17.92 -7.27 37.83
N THR A 782 18.23 -8.46 38.32
CA THR A 782 19.46 -9.18 37.95
C THR A 782 19.23 -10.25 36.89
N LEU A 783 20.09 -10.28 35.86
CA LEU A 783 19.90 -11.16 34.70
C LEU A 783 20.71 -12.47 34.75
N ALA A 784 21.76 -12.54 35.57
CA ALA A 784 22.62 -13.73 35.60
C ALA A 784 21.91 -14.95 36.19
N ARG A 785 22.10 -16.11 35.56
CA ARG A 785 21.61 -17.40 36.06
C ARG A 785 22.61 -18.02 37.02
N GLU A 786 22.14 -18.88 37.93
CA GLU A 786 23.00 -19.62 38.86
C GLU A 786 24.15 -20.35 38.16
N SER A 787 23.90 -20.96 36.99
CA SER A 787 24.90 -21.69 36.20
C SER A 787 25.99 -20.80 35.60
N GLU A 788 25.74 -19.50 35.48
CA GLU A 788 26.69 -18.52 34.95
C GLU A 788 27.57 -17.92 36.05
N LEU A 789 27.17 -18.15 37.31
CA LEU A 789 27.90 -17.69 38.48
C LEU A 789 28.90 -18.79 38.87
N GLY A 790 30.12 -18.39 39.20
CA GLY A 790 31.12 -19.31 39.73
C GLY A 790 30.73 -19.84 41.12
N ARG A 791 31.71 -20.30 41.91
CA ARG A 791 31.47 -20.84 43.27
C ARG A 791 30.65 -19.92 44.19
N LYS A 792 30.68 -18.61 43.95
CA LYS A 792 29.85 -17.63 44.65
C LYS A 792 28.64 -17.29 43.78
N LYS A 793 27.45 -17.67 44.24
CA LYS A 793 26.16 -17.45 43.57
C LYS A 793 25.59 -16.04 43.80
N ASP A 794 26.44 -15.12 44.26
CA ASP A 794 26.07 -13.75 44.56
C ASP A 794 25.88 -12.96 43.25
N VAL A 795 24.64 -12.53 42.97
CA VAL A 795 24.31 -11.59 41.89
C VAL A 795 24.38 -10.15 42.36
N ILE A 796 24.26 -9.91 43.67
CA ILE A 796 24.54 -8.62 44.30
C ILE A 796 25.56 -8.84 45.42
N GLY A 797 26.75 -8.25 45.29
CA GLY A 797 27.84 -8.48 46.24
C GLY A 797 27.67 -7.76 47.58
N ALA A 798 27.06 -6.58 47.59
CA ALA A 798 26.67 -5.86 48.80
C ALA A 798 25.65 -4.76 48.47
N LEU A 799 24.63 -4.60 49.31
CA LEU A 799 23.76 -3.44 49.38
C LEU A 799 23.95 -2.80 50.77
N SER A 800 24.36 -1.54 50.81
CA SER A 800 24.65 -0.81 52.04
C SER A 800 24.00 0.56 52.03
N VAL A 801 23.16 0.86 53.02
CA VAL A 801 22.59 2.18 53.29
C VAL A 801 23.03 2.59 54.69
N VAL A 802 23.70 3.73 54.83
CA VAL A 802 24.23 4.21 56.12
C VAL A 802 23.88 5.67 56.31
N GLY A 803 23.07 6.00 57.32
CA GLY A 803 22.64 7.38 57.57
C GLY A 803 21.34 7.78 56.89
N GLY A 804 20.65 6.84 56.25
CA GLY A 804 19.30 6.97 55.69
C GLY A 804 18.58 5.62 55.71
N ASP A 805 17.42 5.55 55.08
CA ASP A 805 16.51 4.40 55.09
C ASP A 805 16.49 3.67 53.74
N LEU A 806 16.16 2.38 53.75
CA LEU A 806 15.84 1.61 52.55
C LEU A 806 14.31 1.55 52.44
N VAL A 807 13.75 2.24 51.44
CA VAL A 807 12.31 2.53 51.33
C VAL A 807 11.75 1.90 50.07
N ASP A 808 10.58 1.27 50.19
CA ASP A 808 9.77 0.73 49.08
C ASP A 808 10.57 0.09 47.93
N SER A 809 11.56 -0.74 48.30
CA SER A 809 12.52 -1.28 47.36
C SER A 809 12.15 -2.68 46.90
N GLU A 810 12.39 -2.97 45.63
CA GLU A 810 12.18 -4.27 45.01
C GLU A 810 13.50 -4.82 44.45
N ILE A 811 13.87 -6.05 44.80
CA ILE A 811 15.10 -6.71 44.35
C ILE A 811 14.74 -8.07 43.74
N LEU A 812 14.62 -8.09 42.43
CA LEU A 812 14.31 -9.27 41.63
C LEU A 812 15.59 -10.01 41.23
N MET A 813 15.84 -11.14 41.88
CA MET A 813 16.95 -12.05 41.60
C MET A 813 16.45 -13.35 40.99
N ARG A 814 17.20 -13.90 40.03
CA ARG A 814 16.89 -15.22 39.47
C ARG A 814 16.95 -16.30 40.57
N GLN A 815 16.11 -17.32 40.46
CA GLN A 815 16.09 -18.44 41.39
C GLN A 815 17.50 -19.05 41.58
N GLY A 816 17.87 -19.36 42.82
CA GLY A 816 19.17 -19.96 43.16
C GLY A 816 20.33 -18.97 43.30
N THR A 817 20.09 -17.67 43.08
CA THR A 817 21.10 -16.61 43.25
C THR A 817 20.91 -15.83 44.56
N SER A 818 21.95 -15.09 44.98
CA SER A 818 21.99 -14.42 46.30
C SER A 818 22.34 -12.93 46.30
N LEU A 819 21.81 -12.21 47.28
CA LEU A 819 22.38 -10.96 47.82
C LEU A 819 23.35 -11.32 48.94
N ALA A 820 24.65 -11.14 48.73
CA ALA A 820 25.67 -11.64 49.66
C ALA A 820 25.68 -10.91 51.01
N LYS A 821 25.35 -9.62 51.00
CA LYS A 821 25.36 -8.76 52.19
C LYS A 821 24.35 -7.63 52.06
N LEU A 822 23.47 -7.50 53.06
CA LEU A 822 22.60 -6.35 53.28
C LEU A 822 23.06 -5.60 54.54
N THR A 823 23.18 -4.29 54.47
CA THR A 823 23.51 -3.44 55.63
C THR A 823 22.69 -2.17 55.58
N VAL A 824 21.87 -1.93 56.61
CA VAL A 824 21.08 -0.71 56.76
C VAL A 824 21.31 -0.20 58.17
N LYS A 825 22.04 0.90 58.31
CA LYS A 825 22.50 1.39 59.62
C LYS A 825 22.28 2.86 59.82
N THR A 826 22.04 3.22 61.07
CA THR A 826 22.07 4.59 61.55
C THR A 826 23.44 5.23 61.24
N GLY A 827 23.40 6.44 60.71
CA GLY A 827 24.58 7.26 60.42
C GLY A 827 24.53 8.60 61.15
N ARG A 828 25.28 9.58 60.65
CA ARG A 828 25.29 10.92 61.27
C ARG A 828 23.97 11.68 61.10
N GLY A 829 23.18 11.34 60.07
CA GLY A 829 21.88 11.95 59.78
C GLY A 829 20.66 11.25 60.39
N GLY A 830 20.83 10.14 61.11
CA GLY A 830 19.71 9.26 61.51
C GLY A 830 19.55 8.08 60.56
N GLY A 831 18.30 7.66 60.32
CA GLY A 831 17.94 6.55 59.44
C GLY A 831 18.23 5.16 60.00
N GLY A 832 18.62 4.22 59.15
CA GLY A 832 18.92 2.84 59.52
C GLY A 832 17.70 1.91 59.49
N ARG A 833 16.59 2.36 58.90
CA ARG A 833 15.35 1.58 58.81
C ARG A 833 15.20 0.89 57.45
N VAL A 834 14.57 -0.27 57.49
CA VAL A 834 13.94 -0.86 56.30
C VAL A 834 12.44 -0.57 56.35
N VAL A 835 11.95 0.22 55.40
CA VAL A 835 10.57 0.73 55.29
C VAL A 835 9.97 0.20 53.98
N GLY A 836 9.83 -1.12 53.87
CA GLY A 836 9.35 -1.77 52.65
C GLY A 836 10.48 -2.36 51.81
N LEU A 837 10.56 -3.69 51.75
CA LEU A 837 11.52 -4.40 50.91
C LEU A 837 10.92 -5.71 50.39
N THR A 838 10.87 -5.87 49.08
CA THR A 838 10.49 -7.12 48.41
C THR A 838 11.69 -7.71 47.70
N MET A 839 11.98 -8.99 47.93
CA MET A 839 13.11 -9.67 47.33
C MET A 839 12.76 -11.05 46.82
N THR A 840 13.43 -11.51 45.76
CA THR A 840 13.48 -12.92 45.36
C THR A 840 14.91 -13.46 45.48
N GLY A 841 15.09 -14.78 45.55
CA GLY A 841 16.40 -15.43 45.70
C GLY A 841 16.80 -15.69 47.15
N LEU A 842 18.11 -15.67 47.44
CA LEU A 842 18.68 -15.94 48.76
C LEU A 842 19.26 -14.67 49.39
N LEU A 843 19.07 -14.50 50.70
CA LEU A 843 19.66 -13.42 51.47
C LEU A 843 20.85 -13.92 52.30
N GLY A 844 22.00 -13.28 52.14
CA GLY A 844 23.24 -13.58 52.84
C GLY A 844 23.35 -12.92 54.21
N ARG A 845 24.48 -12.26 54.48
CA ARG A 845 24.70 -11.60 55.79
C ARG A 845 23.88 -10.32 55.89
N THR A 846 23.09 -10.21 56.95
CA THR A 846 22.25 -9.04 57.21
C THR A 846 22.74 -8.29 58.44
N ALA A 847 22.65 -6.97 58.41
CA ALA A 847 22.87 -6.09 59.57
C ALA A 847 21.98 -4.86 59.42
N VAL A 848 20.82 -4.88 60.07
CA VAL A 848 19.80 -3.82 60.02
C VAL A 848 19.59 -3.28 61.43
N ASP A 849 19.60 -1.95 61.60
CA ASP A 849 19.41 -1.34 62.93
C ASP A 849 17.94 -1.33 63.35
N ASP A 850 17.01 -1.10 62.40
CA ASP A 850 15.56 -1.06 62.64
C ASP A 850 14.76 -1.57 61.41
N GLN A 851 13.63 -2.23 61.63
CA GLN A 851 12.69 -2.65 60.58
C GLN A 851 11.33 -2.03 60.88
N ALA A 852 10.97 -0.99 60.12
CA ALA A 852 9.75 -0.21 60.33
C ALA A 852 8.63 -0.58 59.34
N GLY A 853 8.92 -1.37 58.30
CA GLY A 853 7.96 -1.80 57.29
C GLY A 853 8.00 -3.30 56.97
N PRO A 854 7.11 -3.77 56.07
CA PRO A 854 7.09 -5.17 55.64
C PRO A 854 8.37 -5.50 54.86
N VAL A 855 8.91 -6.69 55.11
CA VAL A 855 9.98 -7.28 54.32
C VAL A 855 9.50 -8.63 53.82
N THR A 856 9.52 -8.83 52.49
CA THR A 856 9.15 -10.11 51.88
C THR A 856 10.35 -10.71 51.14
N LEU A 857 10.53 -12.03 51.29
CA LEU A 857 11.56 -12.81 50.61
C LEU A 857 10.89 -14.02 49.94
N ASN A 858 10.92 -14.06 48.61
CA ASN A 858 10.22 -15.06 47.78
C ASN A 858 8.71 -15.11 48.05
N GLY A 859 8.10 -13.95 48.36
CA GLY A 859 6.68 -13.83 48.68
C GLY A 859 6.33 -14.07 50.15
N ASP A 860 7.26 -14.58 50.96
CA ASP A 860 7.04 -14.81 52.39
C ASP A 860 7.46 -13.59 53.22
N ALA A 861 6.63 -13.18 54.17
CA ALA A 861 7.00 -12.12 55.12
C ALA A 861 8.10 -12.62 56.08
N ILE A 862 9.17 -11.83 56.23
CA ILE A 862 10.29 -12.14 57.13
C ILE A 862 10.61 -10.97 58.07
N VAL A 863 11.31 -11.29 59.16
CA VAL A 863 11.91 -10.30 60.07
C VAL A 863 13.41 -10.37 59.89
N LEU A 864 14.05 -9.23 59.59
CA LEU A 864 15.50 -9.12 59.49
C LEU A 864 16.07 -9.01 60.92
N VAL A 865 16.92 -9.97 61.28
CA VAL A 865 17.60 -10.04 62.59
C VAL A 865 19.02 -9.50 62.50
#